data_AF-A0A1H3DEI9-F1
#
_entry.id   AF-A0A1H3DEI9-F1
#
_cell.length_a   1.000
_cell.length_b   1.000
_cell.length_c   1.000
_cell.angle_alpha   90.00
_cell.angle_beta   90.00
_cell.angle_gamma   90.00
#
_symmetry.space_group_name_H-M   'P 1'
#
loop_
_entity.id
_entity.type
_entity.pdbx_description
1 polymer ?
#
loop_
_entity_poly.entity_id
_entity_poly.type
_entity_poly.pdbx_seq_one_letter_code
_entity_poly.pdbx_strand_id
1 'polypeptide(L)'
;MRRRVFEKVVSSILTLALTIQPALLHAQNIQPVNPSTGPRPHVDQSLNGTAVINISTPNGAGVSHDVYTDFQADDLILNNSATITNTQLGGVIEGNGNLTPGQEANLWIGEVVGGNQTQLNGILEVAGKRMDVVVANEFGITCNGCGFINTGRATLTTGKPQFAGNGALTGFDVRRGTVTIGAGGLNPENRIGLSDTSRVDVIARAAAIYGKMRADQLNVVAGANQVDYNWSYDPETGAVTGITEQAGEGAAPALAVDVAALGGMYANAIRLIATENGVGVRLNGDMASSTNIAQRADGQLTLGAPAGGHTPQIRAGGRVQVRNQGPILLEGAITSESGDLIDIRTSNGDLIFNGQAAGGAIRLESAGMLNISGAIVAREVFAAASTGSSVGLDGNSEVFAQSIDVDALTQLTFDGKAAALEMASLTAGTELVTGASSELVAESVVLNGDDARIEGQVQALEELTIEATDGLVTHTGSSRGQSVTVTGDEIRASDESQIAAVESLSVTAQDQAIIDGNLISGQQADLSVTAGDLDLQGQINARNTNVAVSGQTSLGADALAVGQSVLEFQSGSLNGGLNASHFDQLRAGDGLAVTLDTGGLSVGASEQVEFDGDLLLDFGGDLENRGTIKASGDLQLRSGSDLSNRGGLLKSGDTMQLVARDGTVLNQSGRIEADGGLAIEAETFDNRFDSIVTEPSQSGVEIFAGTPDNKTASRRVSTNPADLELESCYTSSRNNSPTPSSSSWASASARFEIGGLFTDANGNPINGGEGSAGHMLLHALAGCAAAEATDADCAAGAAGGIAQSIFVGTDPALAGLSDYEIQKRAELFGAVAGLLASGGNADNVVAAAAVAQSAALNNYLSHTEAALRSDLVDKLLSEECQSGGCEEDLSKLRELNELDLQRDADFAAACGAGSASAECRSELTKLQDAFESYEGAYRSREVLADGTLGEYLDVASKFGTYRSEAMSKAAREALIEMPMDSAKGVVDLVEISALALTGDETAQQQLKLVASQTWDLIKDPIGTTQNQIKADLEKADRLEAQGKIHEANKLRSKVFISG
;
A
#
# COMPACT_ATOMS: atom_id res chain seq x y z
N MET A 1 -56.47 -27.55 71.44
CA MET A 1 -55.83 -26.25 71.77
C MET A 1 -54.83 -25.75 70.72
N ARG A 2 -54.07 -26.61 70.02
CA ARG A 2 -52.98 -26.18 69.10
C ARG A 2 -53.42 -25.46 67.80
N ARG A 3 -54.58 -25.77 67.21
CA ARG A 3 -55.01 -25.19 65.92
C ARG A 3 -55.43 -23.71 65.99
N ARG A 4 -56.17 -23.33 67.04
CA ARG A 4 -56.59 -21.92 67.26
C ARG A 4 -55.45 -20.97 67.63
N VAL A 5 -54.38 -21.49 68.23
CA VAL A 5 -53.17 -20.68 68.52
C VAL A 5 -52.37 -20.46 67.25
N PHE A 6 -52.25 -21.49 66.39
CA PHE A 6 -51.58 -21.38 65.10
C PHE A 6 -52.29 -20.39 64.16
N GLU A 7 -53.63 -20.44 64.05
CA GLU A 7 -54.40 -19.49 63.23
C GLU A 7 -54.28 -18.04 63.72
N LYS A 8 -54.24 -17.82 65.04
CA LYS A 8 -54.04 -16.47 65.60
C LYS A 8 -52.62 -15.95 65.40
N VAL A 9 -51.61 -16.82 65.48
CA VAL A 9 -50.22 -16.45 65.21
C VAL A 9 -50.01 -16.15 63.73
N VAL A 10 -50.54 -16.99 62.84
CA VAL A 10 -50.48 -16.75 61.38
C VAL A 10 -51.25 -15.48 60.99
N SER A 11 -52.46 -15.28 61.52
CA SER A 11 -53.23 -14.04 61.27
C SER A 11 -52.52 -12.80 61.83
N SER A 12 -51.90 -12.88 63.01
CA SER A 12 -51.15 -11.74 63.57
C SER A 12 -49.88 -11.44 62.78
N ILE A 13 -49.16 -12.47 62.29
CA ILE A 13 -47.99 -12.31 61.43
C ILE A 13 -48.40 -11.76 60.05
N LEU A 14 -49.53 -12.23 59.48
CA LEU A 14 -50.02 -11.74 58.19
C LEU A 14 -50.52 -10.30 58.29
N THR A 15 -51.21 -9.95 59.39
CA THR A 15 -51.66 -8.57 59.64
C THR A 15 -50.47 -7.65 59.88
N LEU A 16 -49.45 -8.11 60.62
CA LEU A 16 -48.21 -7.36 60.83
C LEU A 16 -47.37 -7.24 59.56
N ALA A 17 -47.34 -8.28 58.71
CA ALA A 17 -46.69 -8.24 57.41
C ALA A 17 -47.42 -7.30 56.43
N LEU A 18 -48.75 -7.28 56.43
CA LEU A 18 -49.58 -6.38 55.62
C LEU A 18 -49.56 -4.93 56.13
N THR A 19 -49.33 -4.68 57.43
CA THR A 19 -49.24 -3.32 57.98
C THR A 19 -47.82 -2.73 57.99
N ILE A 20 -46.77 -3.55 57.93
CA ILE A 20 -45.37 -3.10 57.83
C ILE A 20 -44.90 -2.99 56.36
N GLN A 21 -45.65 -3.53 55.39
CA GLN A 21 -45.34 -3.42 53.96
C GLN A 21 -45.22 -2.00 53.37
N PRO A 22 -45.75 -0.89 53.94
CA PRO A 22 -45.50 0.45 53.41
C PRO A 22 -44.21 1.12 53.94
N ALA A 23 -43.45 0.51 54.86
CA ALA A 23 -42.38 1.22 55.59
C ALA A 23 -40.96 1.08 54.98
N LEU A 24 -40.81 0.44 53.82
CA LEU A 24 -39.60 0.46 53.00
C LEU A 24 -39.96 0.92 51.58
N LEU A 25 -40.66 2.05 51.47
CA LEU A 25 -40.75 2.82 50.24
C LEU A 25 -39.62 3.84 50.26
N HIS A 26 -38.70 3.78 49.29
CA HIS A 26 -37.99 4.99 48.88
C HIS A 26 -39.06 5.86 48.21
N ALA A 27 -39.68 6.76 48.98
CA ALA A 27 -40.59 7.73 48.42
C ALA A 27 -39.78 8.68 47.54
N GLN A 28 -40.18 8.81 46.27
CA GLN A 28 -39.68 9.86 45.39
C GLN A 28 -39.78 11.22 46.10
N ASN A 29 -38.73 12.04 46.00
CA ASN A 29 -38.70 13.36 46.63
C ASN A 29 -38.81 14.44 45.57
N ILE A 30 -40.04 14.86 45.29
CA ILE A 30 -40.35 15.89 44.30
C ILE A 30 -41.05 17.03 45.05
N GLN A 31 -40.40 18.19 45.12
CA GLN A 31 -40.86 19.33 45.92
C GLN A 31 -41.08 20.56 45.04
N PRO A 32 -42.29 20.76 44.49
CA PRO A 32 -42.59 21.93 43.67
C PRO A 32 -42.60 23.22 44.50
N VAL A 33 -42.15 24.32 43.90
CA VAL A 33 -42.25 25.66 44.49
C VAL A 33 -43.68 26.17 44.31
N ASN A 34 -44.31 26.61 45.41
CA ASN A 34 -45.70 27.12 45.46
C ASN A 34 -46.81 26.14 45.00
N PRO A 35 -46.91 24.91 45.56
CA PRO A 35 -47.77 23.81 45.07
C PRO A 35 -49.28 23.96 45.31
N SER A 36 -49.82 25.16 45.54
CA SER A 36 -51.23 25.35 45.92
C SER A 36 -52.20 25.20 44.74
N THR A 37 -53.35 24.57 44.98
CA THR A 37 -54.51 24.34 44.07
C THR A 37 -54.79 25.53 43.14
N GLY A 38 -54.34 25.42 41.88
CA GLY A 38 -54.39 26.44 40.84
C GLY A 38 -53.55 25.97 39.64
N PRO A 39 -53.39 26.78 38.57
CA PRO A 39 -52.65 26.42 37.34
C PRO A 39 -51.13 26.32 37.59
N ARG A 40 -50.73 25.39 38.45
CA ARG A 40 -49.39 25.20 39.03
C ARG A 40 -49.10 23.72 39.17
N PRO A 41 -47.82 23.31 39.24
CA PRO A 41 -47.51 21.89 39.27
C PRO A 41 -47.92 21.29 40.60
N HIS A 42 -48.54 20.12 40.55
CA HIS A 42 -48.80 19.29 41.74
C HIS A 42 -48.56 17.82 41.43
N VAL A 43 -48.24 17.07 42.48
CA VAL A 43 -47.87 15.65 42.40
C VAL A 43 -49.03 14.81 42.93
N ASP A 44 -49.52 13.92 42.08
CA ASP A 44 -50.51 12.89 42.37
C ASP A 44 -49.88 11.48 42.25
N GLN A 45 -50.70 10.44 42.40
CA GLN A 45 -50.32 9.06 42.16
C GLN A 45 -51.33 8.38 41.22
N SER A 46 -50.83 7.56 40.31
CA SER A 46 -51.64 6.65 39.51
C SER A 46 -52.19 5.50 40.36
N LEU A 47 -53.11 4.71 39.79
CA LEU A 47 -53.73 3.57 40.46
C LEU A 47 -52.73 2.48 40.89
N ASN A 48 -51.62 2.33 40.17
CA ASN A 48 -50.55 1.38 40.50
C ASN A 48 -49.42 2.00 41.33
N GLY A 49 -49.56 3.24 41.78
CA GLY A 49 -48.64 3.91 42.70
C GLY A 49 -47.50 4.70 42.05
N THR A 50 -47.41 4.73 40.71
CA THR A 50 -46.47 5.59 39.97
C THR A 50 -46.80 7.07 40.22
N ALA A 51 -45.78 7.89 40.45
CA ALA A 51 -45.98 9.33 40.66
C ALA A 51 -46.44 10.00 39.36
N VAL A 52 -47.36 10.96 39.48
CA VAL A 52 -47.90 11.74 38.36
C VAL A 52 -47.73 13.22 38.65
N ILE A 53 -46.97 13.94 37.84
CA ILE A 53 -46.91 15.41 37.89
C ILE A 53 -47.95 15.97 36.94
N ASN A 54 -48.95 16.64 37.49
CA ASN A 54 -49.84 17.51 36.73
C ASN A 54 -49.11 18.83 36.47
N ILE A 55 -48.49 18.94 35.28
CA ILE A 55 -47.69 20.10 34.87
C ILE A 55 -48.52 21.40 34.87
N SER A 56 -47.85 22.55 34.96
CA SER A 56 -48.51 23.86 34.88
C SER A 56 -49.17 24.12 33.52
N THR A 57 -50.11 25.07 33.50
CA THR A 57 -50.66 25.61 32.25
C THR A 57 -49.53 26.17 31.37
N PRO A 58 -49.40 25.76 30.10
CA PRO A 58 -48.38 26.30 29.23
C PRO A 58 -48.63 27.79 28.92
N ASN A 59 -47.55 28.54 28.69
CA ASN A 59 -47.63 29.93 28.28
C ASN A 59 -48.03 30.07 26.79
N GLY A 60 -48.12 31.31 26.28
CA GLY A 60 -48.48 31.58 24.88
C GLY A 60 -47.52 31.02 23.83
N ALA A 61 -46.31 30.59 24.22
CA ALA A 61 -45.36 29.89 23.37
C ALA A 61 -45.47 28.35 23.48
N GLY A 62 -46.41 27.84 24.29
CA GLY A 62 -46.61 26.40 24.51
C GLY A 62 -45.64 25.78 25.53
N VAL A 63 -44.97 26.60 26.36
CA VAL A 63 -44.00 26.13 27.36
C VAL A 63 -44.66 26.04 28.73
N SER A 64 -44.63 24.85 29.33
CA SER A 64 -44.96 24.63 30.75
C SER A 64 -43.65 24.64 31.56
N HIS A 65 -43.49 25.61 32.45
CA HIS A 65 -42.27 25.80 33.24
C HIS A 65 -42.58 25.61 34.71
N ASP A 66 -42.08 24.52 35.26
CA ASP A 66 -42.27 24.11 36.64
C ASP A 66 -40.95 24.20 37.41
N VAL A 67 -41.00 24.82 38.59
CA VAL A 67 -39.81 25.05 39.43
C VAL A 67 -39.88 24.20 40.69
N TYR A 68 -38.77 23.56 41.05
CA TYR A 68 -38.64 22.60 42.15
C TYR A 68 -37.48 22.99 43.07
N THR A 69 -37.58 22.64 44.36
CA THR A 69 -36.42 22.70 45.27
C THR A 69 -35.64 21.38 45.32
N ASP A 70 -36.32 20.27 45.07
CA ASP A 70 -35.72 18.93 45.02
C ASP A 70 -36.47 18.10 43.96
N PHE A 71 -35.73 17.29 43.21
CA PHE A 71 -36.29 16.44 42.15
C PHE A 71 -35.54 15.11 42.11
N GLN A 72 -36.11 14.12 42.79
CA GLN A 72 -35.64 12.73 42.76
C GLN A 72 -36.80 11.85 42.30
N ALA A 73 -36.64 11.23 41.13
CA ALA A 73 -37.67 10.47 40.47
C ALA A 73 -37.17 9.07 40.09
N ASP A 74 -37.99 8.06 40.33
CA ASP A 74 -37.85 6.74 39.72
C ASP A 74 -38.68 6.72 38.42
N ASP A 75 -39.68 5.85 38.31
CA ASP A 75 -40.69 5.94 37.24
C ASP A 75 -41.66 7.10 37.55
N LEU A 76 -41.84 8.01 36.59
CA LEU A 76 -42.59 9.27 36.74
C LEU A 76 -43.42 9.58 35.50
N ILE A 77 -44.66 10.04 35.70
CA ILE A 77 -45.52 10.47 34.60
C ILE A 77 -45.68 11.99 34.63
N LEU A 78 -45.38 12.65 33.52
CA LEU A 78 -45.68 14.06 33.24
C LEU A 78 -47.05 14.13 32.54
N ASN A 79 -48.08 14.59 33.24
CA ASN A 79 -49.44 14.60 32.72
C ASN A 79 -49.71 15.81 31.80
N ASN A 80 -49.46 15.63 30.50
CA ASN A 80 -49.75 16.60 29.44
C ASN A 80 -51.09 16.32 28.72
N SER A 81 -52.06 15.76 29.43
CA SER A 81 -53.40 15.45 28.90
C SER A 81 -54.48 16.23 29.64
N ALA A 82 -55.33 16.97 28.94
CA ALA A 82 -56.49 17.64 29.56
C ALA A 82 -57.69 16.69 29.82
N THR A 83 -57.61 15.46 29.33
CA THR A 83 -58.64 14.41 29.48
C THR A 83 -58.03 13.12 30.03
N ILE A 84 -58.88 12.19 30.49
CA ILE A 84 -58.47 10.83 30.86
C ILE A 84 -57.66 10.22 29.73
N THR A 85 -56.51 9.63 30.07
CA THR A 85 -55.60 8.99 29.10
C THR A 85 -54.96 7.75 29.69
N ASN A 86 -54.47 6.86 28.83
CA ASN A 86 -53.74 5.68 29.25
C ASN A 86 -52.23 5.92 29.12
N THR A 87 -51.48 5.46 30.10
CA THR A 87 -50.02 5.55 30.21
C THR A 87 -49.42 4.15 30.29
N GLN A 88 -48.16 4.02 29.89
CA GLN A 88 -47.40 2.77 29.94
C GLN A 88 -46.97 2.44 31.38
N LEU A 89 -46.54 3.44 32.15
CA LEU A 89 -46.05 3.27 33.52
C LEU A 89 -47.18 3.23 34.56
N GLY A 90 -48.27 3.94 34.34
CA GLY A 90 -49.32 4.17 35.34
C GLY A 90 -50.68 3.55 35.03
N GLY A 91 -50.87 3.02 33.82
CA GLY A 91 -52.19 2.66 33.30
C GLY A 91 -53.05 3.90 33.05
N VAL A 92 -54.36 3.80 33.29
CA VAL A 92 -55.29 4.92 33.10
C VAL A 92 -55.10 5.96 34.21
N ILE A 93 -54.91 7.22 33.82
CA ILE A 93 -54.84 8.37 34.72
C ILE A 93 -55.91 9.41 34.38
N GLU A 94 -56.29 10.23 35.36
CA GLU A 94 -57.18 11.37 35.15
C GLU A 94 -56.50 12.49 34.34
N GLY A 95 -57.31 13.34 33.70
CA GLY A 95 -56.80 14.51 32.99
C GLY A 95 -56.23 15.56 33.95
N ASN A 96 -55.16 16.22 33.53
CA ASN A 96 -54.56 17.33 34.24
C ASN A 96 -55.48 18.57 34.20
N GLY A 97 -56.06 18.92 35.34
CA GLY A 97 -56.96 20.07 35.50
C GLY A 97 -56.33 21.44 35.24
N ASN A 98 -54.99 21.53 35.12
CA ASN A 98 -54.30 22.76 34.72
C ASN A 98 -54.37 23.02 33.21
N LEU A 99 -54.73 22.03 32.41
CA LEU A 99 -54.69 22.10 30.95
C LEU A 99 -56.08 22.33 30.35
N THR A 100 -56.12 23.05 29.23
CA THR A 100 -57.33 23.18 28.40
C THR A 100 -57.18 22.27 27.18
N PRO A 101 -58.20 21.47 26.81
CA PRO A 101 -58.13 20.61 25.63
C PRO A 101 -57.72 21.38 24.37
N GLY A 102 -56.71 20.88 23.66
CA GLY A 102 -56.13 21.52 22.46
C GLY A 102 -55.14 22.66 22.74
N GLN A 103 -54.81 22.93 24.00
CA GLN A 103 -53.80 23.88 24.45
C GLN A 103 -52.78 23.21 25.39
N GLU A 104 -52.54 21.91 25.19
CA GLU A 104 -51.53 21.14 25.92
C GLU A 104 -50.10 21.58 25.52
N ALA A 105 -49.14 21.42 26.44
CA ALA A 105 -47.78 21.92 26.27
C ALA A 105 -47.07 21.25 25.09
N ASN A 106 -46.21 22.01 24.41
CA ASN A 106 -45.27 21.49 23.41
C ASN A 106 -43.88 21.22 24.01
N LEU A 107 -43.59 21.88 25.15
CA LEU A 107 -42.34 21.78 25.88
C LEU A 107 -42.62 21.88 27.38
N TRP A 108 -42.06 20.97 28.16
CA TRP A 108 -42.03 21.04 29.61
C TRP A 108 -40.60 21.27 30.12
N ILE A 109 -40.46 22.15 31.10
CA ILE A 109 -39.19 22.45 31.78
C ILE A 109 -39.39 22.21 33.27
N GLY A 110 -38.68 21.22 33.81
CA GLY A 110 -38.49 21.05 35.25
C GLY A 110 -37.18 21.68 35.70
N GLU A 111 -37.24 22.88 36.27
CA GLU A 111 -36.07 23.61 36.77
C GLU A 111 -35.91 23.41 38.29
N VAL A 112 -34.75 22.94 38.74
CA VAL A 112 -34.44 22.74 40.15
C VAL A 112 -33.53 23.85 40.66
N VAL A 113 -33.96 24.56 41.71
CA VAL A 113 -33.27 25.74 42.26
C VAL A 113 -32.83 25.58 43.73
N GLY A 114 -33.14 24.44 44.36
CA GLY A 114 -32.99 24.25 45.81
C GLY A 114 -31.60 23.81 46.32
N GLY A 115 -30.58 23.73 45.46
CA GLY A 115 -29.21 23.40 45.87
C GLY A 115 -28.83 21.91 45.79
N ASN A 116 -29.81 21.02 45.73
CA ASN A 116 -29.58 19.57 45.63
C ASN A 116 -29.48 19.10 44.18
N GLN A 117 -28.70 18.05 43.93
CA GLN A 117 -28.64 17.40 42.62
C GLN A 117 -29.91 16.64 42.30
N THR A 118 -30.29 16.64 41.02
CA THR A 118 -31.40 15.83 40.50
C THR A 118 -30.97 14.37 40.39
N GLN A 119 -31.83 13.43 40.80
CA GLN A 119 -31.63 11.99 40.56
C GLN A 119 -32.79 11.43 39.72
N LEU A 120 -32.44 10.77 38.62
CA LEU A 120 -33.36 10.11 37.71
C LEU A 120 -33.00 8.62 37.66
N ASN A 121 -33.77 7.79 38.35
CA ASN A 121 -33.53 6.36 38.53
C ASN A 121 -34.56 5.48 37.78
N GLY A 122 -35.41 6.09 36.96
CA GLY A 122 -36.43 5.39 36.16
C GLY A 122 -36.92 6.23 34.99
N ILE A 123 -38.02 5.77 34.39
CA ILE A 123 -38.53 6.29 33.13
C ILE A 123 -39.46 7.49 33.35
N LEU A 124 -39.26 8.57 32.59
CA LEU A 124 -40.14 9.73 32.55
C LEU A 124 -41.10 9.62 31.36
N GLU A 125 -42.39 9.46 31.62
CA GLU A 125 -43.41 9.32 30.59
C GLU A 125 -44.25 10.59 30.42
N VAL A 126 -44.41 11.06 29.18
CA VAL A 126 -45.39 12.11 28.86
C VAL A 126 -46.76 11.46 28.60
N ALA A 127 -47.74 11.73 29.46
CA ALA A 127 -49.12 11.29 29.23
C ALA A 127 -49.84 12.24 28.26
N GLY A 128 -50.56 11.68 27.28
CA GLY A 128 -51.33 12.47 26.32
C GLY A 128 -50.49 12.99 25.16
N LYS A 129 -50.56 14.30 24.89
CA LYS A 129 -49.90 14.91 23.73
C LYS A 129 -48.38 14.87 23.92
N ARG A 130 -47.66 14.35 22.91
CA ARG A 130 -46.19 14.35 22.85
C ARG A 130 -45.63 15.76 23.05
N MET A 131 -44.58 15.89 23.86
CA MET A 131 -43.88 17.16 24.12
C MET A 131 -42.36 16.97 24.25
N ASP A 132 -41.60 18.06 24.18
CA ASP A 132 -40.20 18.08 24.57
C ASP A 132 -40.08 18.14 26.11
N VAL A 133 -39.03 17.53 26.65
CA VAL A 133 -38.78 17.42 28.10
C VAL A 133 -37.40 17.99 28.40
N VAL A 134 -37.35 19.02 29.25
CA VAL A 134 -36.10 19.61 29.76
C VAL A 134 -36.05 19.43 31.27
N VAL A 135 -34.99 18.81 31.76
CA VAL A 135 -34.67 18.74 33.18
C VAL A 135 -33.43 19.60 33.41
N ALA A 136 -33.59 20.70 34.15
CA ALA A 136 -32.55 21.71 34.36
C ALA A 136 -32.16 21.81 35.84
N ASN A 137 -30.88 21.60 36.14
CA ASN A 137 -30.35 21.76 37.50
C ASN A 137 -28.86 22.13 37.49
N GLU A 138 -28.54 23.38 37.84
CA GLU A 138 -27.17 23.90 37.89
C GLU A 138 -26.25 23.20 38.90
N PHE A 139 -26.80 22.50 39.89
CA PHE A 139 -26.02 21.75 40.89
C PHE A 139 -25.61 20.35 40.39
N GLY A 140 -26.24 19.85 39.32
CA GLY A 140 -25.95 18.58 38.70
C GLY A 140 -27.16 17.66 38.56
N ILE A 141 -27.05 16.70 37.64
CA ILE A 141 -28.08 15.70 37.33
C ILE A 141 -27.41 14.33 37.26
N THR A 142 -27.98 13.33 37.92
CA THR A 142 -27.58 11.93 37.76
C THR A 142 -28.72 11.14 37.10
N CYS A 143 -28.43 10.52 35.96
CA CYS A 143 -29.29 9.54 35.31
C CYS A 143 -28.71 8.14 35.53
N ASN A 144 -29.45 7.26 36.20
CA ASN A 144 -29.00 5.91 36.52
C ASN A 144 -30.11 4.90 36.19
N GLY A 145 -30.21 4.52 34.91
CA GLY A 145 -31.33 3.74 34.39
C GLY A 145 -32.52 4.61 33.99
N CYS A 146 -32.30 5.90 33.74
CA CYS A 146 -33.37 6.79 33.29
C CYS A 146 -33.70 6.58 31.81
N GLY A 147 -34.88 7.02 31.40
CA GLY A 147 -35.31 7.04 30.00
C GLY A 147 -36.56 7.90 29.84
N PHE A 148 -37.04 8.04 28.61
CA PHE A 148 -38.17 8.92 28.30
C PHE A 148 -39.21 8.18 27.46
N ILE A 149 -40.50 8.46 27.64
CA ILE A 149 -41.59 7.90 26.81
C ILE A 149 -42.40 9.06 26.24
N ASN A 150 -42.81 8.94 24.98
CA ASN A 150 -43.66 9.91 24.29
C ASN A 150 -43.05 11.33 24.33
N THR A 151 -41.75 11.42 24.09
CA THR A 151 -40.94 12.62 24.18
C THR A 151 -40.32 12.97 22.81
N GLY A 152 -40.49 14.23 22.42
CA GLY A 152 -39.89 14.86 21.22
C GLY A 152 -38.38 14.82 21.24
N ARG A 153 -37.86 15.66 22.12
CA ARG A 153 -36.47 15.82 22.52
C ARG A 153 -36.40 15.79 24.04
N ALA A 154 -35.45 15.03 24.57
CA ALA A 154 -35.10 15.07 25.99
C ALA A 154 -33.81 15.87 26.18
N THR A 155 -33.79 16.81 27.12
CA THR A 155 -32.60 17.60 27.45
C THR A 155 -32.31 17.49 28.94
N LEU A 156 -31.12 16.98 29.28
CA LEU A 156 -30.57 17.02 30.63
C LEU A 156 -29.55 18.15 30.67
N THR A 157 -29.79 19.19 31.46
CA THR A 157 -28.92 20.37 31.46
C THR A 157 -28.56 20.89 32.85
N THR A 158 -27.32 21.34 33.01
CA THR A 158 -26.91 22.14 34.18
C THR A 158 -26.96 23.63 33.88
N GLY A 159 -27.40 24.02 32.69
CA GLY A 159 -27.63 25.40 32.32
C GLY A 159 -28.95 25.92 32.84
N LYS A 160 -28.95 27.19 33.23
CA LYS A 160 -30.17 27.91 33.59
C LYS A 160 -30.99 28.22 32.33
N PRO A 161 -32.27 27.82 32.25
CA PRO A 161 -33.12 28.12 31.10
C PRO A 161 -33.24 29.63 30.84
N GLN A 162 -33.10 30.04 29.58
CA GLN A 162 -33.24 31.43 29.11
C GLN A 162 -34.48 31.56 28.25
N PHE A 163 -35.21 32.68 28.39
CA PHE A 163 -36.49 32.88 27.72
C PHE A 163 -36.55 34.19 26.94
N ALA A 164 -37.22 34.15 25.78
CA ALA A 164 -37.58 35.34 25.02
C ALA A 164 -38.71 36.12 25.73
N GLY A 165 -38.95 37.37 25.28
CA GLY A 165 -40.00 38.22 25.86
C GLY A 165 -41.43 37.68 25.76
N ASN A 166 -41.69 36.70 24.86
CA ASN A 166 -42.97 35.99 24.74
C ASN A 166 -43.04 34.69 25.57
N GLY A 167 -41.98 34.36 26.34
CA GLY A 167 -41.88 33.15 27.16
C GLY A 167 -41.41 31.89 26.42
N ALA A 168 -41.01 31.98 25.16
CA ALA A 168 -40.38 30.86 24.45
C ALA A 168 -38.98 30.57 25.01
N LEU A 169 -38.61 29.30 25.15
CA LEU A 169 -37.25 28.89 25.51
C LEU A 169 -36.29 29.27 24.37
N THR A 170 -35.24 30.05 24.69
CA THR A 170 -34.22 30.45 23.71
C THR A 170 -32.94 29.65 23.84
N GLY A 171 -32.59 29.20 25.05
CA GLY A 171 -31.35 28.48 25.29
C GLY A 171 -31.05 28.26 26.77
N PHE A 172 -29.79 27.98 27.07
CA PHE A 172 -29.29 27.62 28.39
C PHE A 172 -28.00 28.40 28.73
N ASP A 173 -27.93 28.95 29.94
CA ASP A 173 -26.71 29.58 30.50
C ASP A 173 -26.00 28.56 31.41
N VAL A 174 -24.96 27.90 30.88
CA VAL A 174 -24.20 26.82 31.54
C VAL A 174 -22.93 27.38 32.16
N ARG A 175 -22.81 27.33 33.49
CA ARG A 175 -21.62 27.84 34.21
C ARG A 175 -20.99 26.87 35.20
N ARG A 176 -21.74 25.84 35.61
CA ARG A 176 -21.33 24.87 36.63
C ARG A 176 -22.16 23.59 36.53
N GLY A 177 -21.84 22.62 37.37
CA GLY A 177 -22.57 21.36 37.49
C GLY A 177 -22.11 20.29 36.49
N THR A 178 -22.34 19.03 36.87
CA THR A 178 -22.03 17.85 36.07
C THR A 178 -23.30 17.06 35.78
N VAL A 179 -23.46 16.57 34.55
CA VAL A 179 -24.40 15.50 34.25
C VAL A 179 -23.67 14.17 34.33
N THR A 180 -24.16 13.26 35.17
CA THR A 180 -23.60 11.92 35.35
C THR A 180 -24.56 10.89 34.79
N ILE A 181 -24.10 10.07 33.84
CA ILE A 181 -24.77 8.84 33.44
C ILE A 181 -24.15 7.70 34.23
N GLY A 182 -24.87 7.25 35.25
CA GLY A 182 -24.45 6.16 36.13
C GLY A 182 -24.45 4.80 35.44
N ALA A 183 -24.07 3.76 36.20
CA ALA A 183 -23.93 2.39 35.68
C ALA A 183 -25.22 1.83 35.05
N GLY A 184 -26.40 2.29 35.49
CA GLY A 184 -27.69 1.95 34.91
C GLY A 184 -27.92 2.52 33.50
N GLY A 185 -27.13 3.51 33.07
CA GLY A 185 -27.20 4.08 31.73
C GLY A 185 -28.38 5.03 31.50
N LEU A 186 -28.50 5.50 30.25
CA LEU A 186 -29.63 6.25 29.70
C LEU A 186 -30.29 5.41 28.61
N ASN A 187 -31.60 5.25 28.68
CA ASN A 187 -32.37 4.30 27.87
C ASN A 187 -31.78 2.88 28.00
N PRO A 188 -31.88 2.26 29.19
CA PRO A 188 -31.25 0.97 29.45
C PRO A 188 -31.88 -0.13 28.59
N GLU A 189 -31.05 -1.07 28.16
CA GLU A 189 -31.42 -2.12 27.20
C GLU A 189 -32.62 -2.96 27.63
N ASN A 190 -32.71 -3.28 28.92
CA ASN A 190 -33.84 -4.02 29.49
C ASN A 190 -35.16 -3.23 29.53
N ARG A 191 -35.15 -1.92 29.27
CA ARG A 191 -36.32 -1.03 29.22
C ARG A 191 -36.40 -0.25 27.90
N ILE A 192 -35.57 -0.59 26.90
CA ILE A 192 -35.48 0.16 25.63
C ILE A 192 -36.81 0.10 24.86
N GLY A 193 -37.51 -1.04 24.90
CA GLY A 193 -38.82 -1.18 24.24
C GLY A 193 -39.95 -0.35 24.86
N LEU A 194 -39.71 0.24 26.04
CA LEU A 194 -40.63 1.19 26.66
C LEU A 194 -40.23 2.64 26.37
N SER A 195 -38.96 2.90 26.07
CA SER A 195 -38.39 4.25 25.99
C SER A 195 -38.28 4.76 24.55
N ASP A 196 -38.60 6.03 24.33
CA ASP A 196 -38.30 6.73 23.09
C ASP A 196 -36.79 6.90 22.94
N THR A 197 -36.27 6.43 21.82
CA THR A 197 -34.89 6.66 21.42
C THR A 197 -34.78 7.89 20.54
N SER A 198 -35.54 8.97 20.73
CA SER A 198 -35.52 10.10 19.78
C SER A 198 -34.23 10.95 19.89
N ARG A 199 -34.34 12.25 20.15
CA ARG A 199 -33.17 13.12 20.35
C ARG A 199 -32.93 13.31 21.84
N VAL A 200 -31.69 13.07 22.28
CA VAL A 200 -31.22 13.32 23.65
C VAL A 200 -30.07 14.30 23.61
N ASP A 201 -30.21 15.39 24.38
CA ASP A 201 -29.16 16.39 24.58
C ASP A 201 -28.70 16.37 26.04
N VAL A 202 -27.40 16.22 26.25
CA VAL A 202 -26.73 16.44 27.54
C VAL A 202 -25.94 17.74 27.43
N ILE A 203 -26.37 18.78 28.14
CA ILE A 203 -25.80 20.13 28.06
C ILE A 203 -25.32 20.55 29.45
N ALA A 204 -24.03 20.46 29.72
CA ALA A 204 -23.51 20.66 31.07
C ALA A 204 -22.13 21.30 31.08
N ARG A 205 -21.64 21.74 32.24
CA ARG A 205 -20.23 22.15 32.31
C ARG A 205 -19.31 20.93 32.16
N ALA A 206 -19.67 19.80 32.76
CA ALA A 206 -18.99 18.53 32.56
C ALA A 206 -19.99 17.37 32.40
N ALA A 207 -19.60 16.34 31.66
CA ALA A 207 -20.36 15.11 31.50
C ALA A 207 -19.51 13.89 31.90
N ALA A 208 -20.02 13.08 32.82
CA ALA A 208 -19.40 11.83 33.25
C ALA A 208 -20.28 10.66 32.79
N ILE A 209 -19.76 9.80 31.90
CA ILE A 209 -20.52 8.73 31.25
C ILE A 209 -19.94 7.38 31.68
N TYR A 210 -20.54 6.80 32.71
CA TYR A 210 -20.09 5.54 33.33
C TYR A 210 -20.97 4.34 32.96
N GLY A 211 -22.13 4.57 32.37
CA GLY A 211 -22.98 3.56 31.77
C GLY A 211 -23.33 3.89 30.32
N LYS A 212 -23.99 2.94 29.65
CA LYS A 212 -24.36 3.07 28.23
C LYS A 212 -25.47 4.11 28.04
N MET A 213 -25.33 4.98 27.05
CA MET A 213 -26.36 5.92 26.60
C MET A 213 -26.89 5.48 25.23
N ARG A 214 -28.22 5.45 25.06
CA ARG A 214 -28.86 5.06 23.80
C ARG A 214 -29.88 6.10 23.33
N ALA A 215 -29.80 6.51 22.06
CA ALA A 215 -30.75 7.43 21.41
C ALA A 215 -30.65 7.30 19.88
N ASP A 216 -31.48 7.96 19.09
CA ASP A 216 -31.37 8.07 17.64
C ASP A 216 -30.40 9.21 17.34
N GLN A 217 -30.52 10.32 18.07
CA GLN A 217 -29.57 11.42 18.06
C GLN A 217 -29.09 11.70 19.47
N LEU A 218 -27.79 11.56 19.69
CA LEU A 218 -27.15 11.83 20.98
C LEU A 218 -26.21 13.02 20.82
N ASN A 219 -26.50 14.10 21.54
CA ASN A 219 -25.65 15.27 21.55
C ASN A 219 -25.13 15.54 22.97
N VAL A 220 -23.82 15.71 23.12
CA VAL A 220 -23.17 16.12 24.37
C VAL A 220 -22.50 17.46 24.13
N VAL A 221 -22.91 18.48 24.89
CA VAL A 221 -22.28 19.80 24.91
C VAL A 221 -21.71 20.02 26.31
N ALA A 222 -20.39 20.12 26.39
CA ALA A 222 -19.62 20.29 27.62
C ALA A 222 -18.85 21.62 27.63
N GLY A 223 -18.58 22.13 28.83
CA GLY A 223 -17.92 23.41 29.07
C GLY A 223 -18.88 24.52 29.52
N ALA A 224 -18.32 25.63 29.99
CA ALA A 224 -19.09 26.82 30.34
C ALA A 224 -19.54 27.56 29.05
N ASN A 225 -20.84 27.49 28.74
CA ASN A 225 -21.40 27.93 27.46
C ASN A 225 -22.75 28.64 27.61
N GLN A 226 -23.02 29.58 26.71
CA GLN A 226 -24.39 29.87 26.29
C GLN A 226 -24.73 28.96 25.11
N VAL A 227 -25.82 28.19 25.26
CA VAL A 227 -26.25 27.18 24.28
C VAL A 227 -27.67 27.49 23.85
N ASP A 228 -27.85 27.86 22.58
CA ASP A 228 -29.18 28.07 21.99
C ASP A 228 -29.97 26.77 21.96
N TYR A 229 -31.28 26.85 22.16
CA TYR A 229 -32.14 25.65 22.10
C TYR A 229 -32.06 24.98 20.72
N ASN A 230 -31.91 25.76 19.65
CA ASN A 230 -31.85 25.30 18.27
C ASN A 230 -30.42 25.30 17.69
N TRP A 231 -29.40 25.12 18.53
CA TRP A 231 -28.02 24.96 18.06
C TRP A 231 -27.91 23.86 17.00
N SER A 232 -26.97 24.01 16.09
CA SER A 232 -26.75 23.08 14.98
C SER A 232 -25.27 22.78 14.77
N TYR A 233 -25.01 21.62 14.17
CA TYR A 233 -23.69 21.21 13.69
C TYR A 233 -23.81 20.86 12.21
N ASP A 234 -22.95 21.46 11.41
CA ASP A 234 -22.82 21.17 9.99
C ASP A 234 -21.79 20.04 9.78
N PRO A 235 -22.20 18.86 9.30
CA PRO A 235 -21.30 17.73 9.07
C PRO A 235 -20.37 17.89 7.85
N GLU A 236 -20.63 18.83 6.95
CA GLU A 236 -19.72 19.09 5.83
C GLU A 236 -18.57 19.98 6.27
N THR A 237 -18.88 21.09 6.96
CA THR A 237 -17.88 22.10 7.35
C THR A 237 -17.30 21.89 8.75
N GLY A 238 -17.96 21.09 9.58
CA GLY A 238 -17.63 20.97 11.01
C GLY A 238 -18.04 22.19 11.84
N ALA A 239 -18.82 23.12 11.28
CA ALA A 239 -19.22 24.35 11.96
C ALA A 239 -20.30 24.11 13.02
N VAL A 240 -20.11 24.72 14.19
CA VAL A 240 -21.08 24.74 15.29
C VAL A 240 -21.74 26.12 15.33
N THR A 241 -23.07 26.18 15.28
CA THR A 241 -23.85 27.43 15.39
C THR A 241 -24.73 27.40 16.64
N GLY A 242 -24.79 28.51 17.38
CA GLY A 242 -25.62 28.64 18.58
C GLY A 242 -24.97 28.12 19.87
N ILE A 243 -23.64 27.93 19.88
CA ILE A 243 -22.86 27.65 21.09
C ILE A 243 -21.80 28.73 21.22
N THR A 244 -21.77 29.44 22.34
CA THR A 244 -20.79 30.50 22.63
C THR A 244 -20.17 30.25 23.99
N GLU A 245 -18.84 30.16 24.03
CA GLU A 245 -18.09 29.99 25.28
C GLU A 245 -18.29 31.18 26.21
N GLN A 246 -18.30 30.93 27.52
CA GLN A 246 -18.37 31.96 28.56
C GLN A 246 -17.58 31.55 29.81
N ALA A 247 -17.43 32.47 30.77
CA ALA A 247 -16.75 32.16 32.03
C ALA A 247 -17.57 31.20 32.91
N GLY A 248 -16.92 30.13 33.37
CA GLY A 248 -17.48 29.21 34.37
C GLY A 248 -17.42 29.74 35.80
N GLU A 249 -18.20 29.14 36.70
CA GLU A 249 -18.22 29.43 38.14
C GLU A 249 -17.46 28.38 38.96
N GLY A 250 -16.48 28.81 39.75
CA GLY A 250 -15.63 27.90 40.53
C GLY A 250 -14.50 27.26 39.71
N ALA A 251 -13.83 26.27 40.30
CA ALA A 251 -12.71 25.58 39.64
C ALA A 251 -13.16 24.86 38.37
N ALA A 252 -12.29 24.86 37.34
CA ALA A 252 -12.51 24.10 36.12
C ALA A 252 -12.59 22.59 36.45
N PRO A 253 -13.48 21.82 35.77
CA PRO A 253 -13.49 20.37 35.86
C PRO A 253 -12.15 19.77 35.44
N ALA A 254 -11.85 18.55 35.92
CA ALA A 254 -10.66 17.83 35.45
C ALA A 254 -10.81 17.38 33.98
N LEU A 255 -12.02 16.98 33.59
CA LEU A 255 -12.39 16.59 32.23
C LEU A 255 -13.76 17.18 31.89
N ALA A 256 -13.93 17.63 30.66
CA ALA A 256 -15.18 18.15 30.12
C ALA A 256 -16.11 16.99 29.79
N VAL A 257 -15.56 15.93 29.22
CA VAL A 257 -16.26 14.65 29.00
C VAL A 257 -15.35 13.51 29.43
N ASP A 258 -15.87 12.62 30.27
CA ASP A 258 -15.19 11.41 30.72
C ASP A 258 -16.07 10.18 30.48
N VAL A 259 -15.73 9.37 29.49
CA VAL A 259 -16.39 8.10 29.19
C VAL A 259 -15.55 6.96 29.76
N ALA A 260 -16.08 6.24 30.75
CA ALA A 260 -15.39 5.08 31.33
C ALA A 260 -15.51 3.84 30.42
N ALA A 261 -14.66 2.83 30.64
CA ALA A 261 -14.65 1.59 29.86
C ALA A 261 -15.97 0.80 29.86
N LEU A 262 -16.74 0.88 30.95
CA LEU A 262 -18.08 0.28 31.03
C LEU A 262 -19.21 1.18 30.50
N GLY A 263 -18.87 2.44 30.20
CA GLY A 263 -19.76 3.40 29.57
C GLY A 263 -19.80 3.22 28.05
N GLY A 264 -20.50 4.13 27.39
CA GLY A 264 -20.50 4.22 25.93
C GLY A 264 -21.70 4.98 25.39
N MET A 265 -21.62 5.40 24.13
CA MET A 265 -22.67 6.12 23.43
C MET A 265 -23.07 5.35 22.18
N TYR A 266 -24.35 5.04 22.04
CA TYR A 266 -24.88 4.24 20.94
C TYR A 266 -26.06 4.97 20.32
N ALA A 267 -25.91 5.48 19.10
CA ALA A 267 -26.98 6.22 18.44
C ALA A 267 -27.01 6.12 16.92
N ASN A 268 -28.03 6.65 16.26
CA ASN A 268 -27.94 6.81 14.80
C ASN A 268 -26.97 7.93 14.43
N ALA A 269 -26.90 9.02 15.19
CA ALA A 269 -25.89 10.07 15.05
C ALA A 269 -25.39 10.54 16.41
N ILE A 270 -24.08 10.74 16.55
CA ILE A 270 -23.44 11.20 17.79
C ILE A 270 -22.68 12.51 17.54
N ARG A 271 -22.92 13.50 18.40
CA ARG A 271 -22.18 14.77 18.41
C ARG A 271 -21.65 15.06 19.80
N LEU A 272 -20.35 15.35 19.92
CA LEU A 272 -19.71 15.74 21.16
C LEU A 272 -18.99 17.07 20.95
N ILE A 273 -19.37 18.10 21.69
CA ILE A 273 -18.78 19.44 21.63
C ILE A 273 -18.28 19.81 23.03
N ALA A 274 -16.97 20.01 23.21
CA ALA A 274 -16.35 20.43 24.46
C ALA A 274 -15.55 21.73 24.25
N THR A 275 -15.97 22.82 24.88
CA THR A 275 -15.47 24.17 24.53
C THR A 275 -14.56 24.79 25.60
N GLU A 276 -14.54 24.28 26.83
CA GLU A 276 -13.77 24.91 27.91
C GLU A 276 -12.26 24.67 27.67
N ASN A 277 -11.55 25.74 27.29
CA ASN A 277 -10.14 25.66 26.92
C ASN A 277 -9.28 24.98 27.99
N GLY A 278 -8.41 24.06 27.57
CA GLY A 278 -7.52 23.33 28.46
C GLY A 278 -8.17 22.22 29.29
N VAL A 279 -9.50 22.03 29.20
CA VAL A 279 -10.20 20.92 29.85
C VAL A 279 -10.37 19.76 28.86
N GLY A 280 -9.82 18.59 29.19
CA GLY A 280 -9.74 17.47 28.27
C GLY A 280 -11.02 16.64 28.09
N VAL A 281 -11.04 15.83 27.03
CA VAL A 281 -12.03 14.79 26.73
C VAL A 281 -11.33 13.43 26.76
N ARG A 282 -11.88 12.49 27.55
CA ARG A 282 -11.38 11.12 27.64
C ARG A 282 -12.44 10.11 27.22
N LEU A 283 -12.10 9.26 26.26
CA LEU A 283 -12.97 8.24 25.69
C LEU A 283 -12.34 6.86 25.94
N ASN A 284 -12.77 6.18 27.00
CA ASN A 284 -12.35 4.80 27.28
C ASN A 284 -13.47 3.78 26.99
N GLY A 285 -14.70 4.22 26.74
CA GLY A 285 -15.82 3.36 26.33
C GLY A 285 -16.09 3.43 24.84
N ASP A 286 -17.07 2.64 24.37
CA ASP A 286 -17.43 2.61 22.94
C ASP A 286 -18.26 3.81 22.52
N MET A 287 -18.02 4.29 21.31
CA MET A 287 -18.89 5.20 20.59
C MET A 287 -19.33 4.54 19.28
N ALA A 288 -20.60 4.17 19.18
CA ALA A 288 -21.14 3.46 18.03
C ALA A 288 -22.28 4.25 17.38
N SER A 289 -22.13 4.54 16.09
CA SER A 289 -23.13 5.25 15.29
C SER A 289 -23.52 4.47 14.05
N SER A 290 -24.81 4.37 13.71
CA SER A 290 -25.24 3.80 12.42
C SER A 290 -25.04 4.74 11.23
N THR A 291 -24.78 6.04 11.49
CA THR A 291 -24.43 7.04 10.48
C THR A 291 -23.11 7.71 10.86
N ASN A 292 -23.12 8.95 11.31
CA ASN A 292 -21.93 9.76 11.48
C ASN A 292 -21.61 10.06 12.95
N ILE A 293 -20.31 10.16 13.24
CA ILE A 293 -19.78 10.65 14.53
C ILE A 293 -19.04 11.96 14.27
N ALA A 294 -19.37 12.98 15.07
CA ALA A 294 -18.69 14.26 15.05
C ALA A 294 -18.23 14.67 16.45
N GLN A 295 -16.96 15.05 16.58
CA GLN A 295 -16.37 15.50 17.83
C GLN A 295 -15.62 16.81 17.63
N ARG A 296 -15.86 17.75 18.54
CA ARG A 296 -15.12 18.99 18.67
C ARG A 296 -14.67 19.16 20.11
N ALA A 297 -13.38 19.41 20.32
CA ALA A 297 -12.86 19.72 21.65
C ALA A 297 -11.80 20.83 21.61
N ASP A 298 -11.70 21.61 22.68
CA ASP A 298 -10.75 22.72 22.78
C ASP A 298 -9.57 22.42 23.75
N GLY A 299 -9.55 21.22 24.34
CA GLY A 299 -8.50 20.72 25.24
C GLY A 299 -7.80 19.46 24.70
N GLN A 300 -7.16 18.69 25.57
CA GLN A 300 -6.60 17.39 25.18
C GLN A 300 -7.72 16.39 24.87
N LEU A 301 -7.64 15.68 23.76
CA LEU A 301 -8.57 14.58 23.44
C LEU A 301 -7.83 13.25 23.46
N THR A 302 -8.36 12.27 24.21
CA THR A 302 -7.77 10.92 24.28
C THR A 302 -8.81 9.84 23.96
N LEU A 303 -8.49 8.95 23.02
CA LEU A 303 -9.12 7.63 22.88
C LEU A 303 -8.17 6.61 23.49
N GLY A 304 -8.54 6.04 24.64
CA GLY A 304 -7.60 5.29 25.48
C GLY A 304 -7.10 3.98 24.88
N ALA A 305 -5.95 3.51 25.39
CA ALA A 305 -5.35 2.24 24.99
C ALA A 305 -6.20 1.01 25.38
N PRO A 306 -6.02 -0.13 24.68
CA PRO A 306 -6.56 -1.41 25.10
C PRO A 306 -6.15 -1.76 26.53
N ALA A 307 -7.13 -2.07 27.38
CA ALA A 307 -6.88 -2.43 28.77
C ALA A 307 -7.95 -3.41 29.29
N GLY A 308 -7.52 -4.43 30.04
CA GLY A 308 -8.44 -5.37 30.69
C GLY A 308 -9.32 -6.17 29.72
N GLY A 309 -8.83 -6.44 28.50
CA GLY A 309 -9.58 -7.15 27.44
C GLY A 309 -10.60 -6.30 26.70
N HIS A 310 -10.60 -4.97 26.92
CA HIS A 310 -11.44 -4.00 26.22
C HIS A 310 -10.56 -3.05 25.41
N THR A 311 -10.91 -2.85 24.14
CA THR A 311 -10.32 -1.83 23.27
C THR A 311 -11.36 -0.73 23.08
N PRO A 312 -11.11 0.51 23.51
CA PRO A 312 -12.02 1.63 23.24
C PRO A 312 -12.20 1.82 21.72
N GLN A 313 -13.44 1.95 21.26
CA GLN A 313 -13.73 2.07 19.81
C GLN A 313 -14.59 3.28 19.47
N ILE A 314 -14.29 3.92 18.34
CA ILE A 314 -15.18 4.84 17.62
C ILE A 314 -15.60 4.14 16.33
N ARG A 315 -16.87 3.73 16.22
CA ARG A 315 -17.41 3.00 15.08
C ARG A 315 -18.59 3.74 14.49
N ALA A 316 -18.49 4.14 13.23
CA ALA A 316 -19.54 4.84 12.50
C ALA A 316 -19.93 4.06 11.25
N GLY A 317 -21.22 3.96 10.95
CA GLY A 317 -21.71 3.43 9.68
C GLY A 317 -21.37 4.33 8.48
N GLY A 318 -21.00 5.59 8.72
CA GLY A 318 -20.55 6.58 7.76
C GLY A 318 -19.31 7.32 8.26
N ARG A 319 -19.33 8.65 8.20
CA ARG A 319 -18.18 9.50 8.48
C ARG A 319 -17.82 9.59 9.96
N VAL A 320 -16.52 9.62 10.25
CA VAL A 320 -15.96 10.04 11.54
C VAL A 320 -15.23 11.37 11.37
N GLN A 321 -15.62 12.39 12.13
CA GLN A 321 -14.94 13.69 12.17
C GLN A 321 -14.50 14.04 13.58
N VAL A 322 -13.22 14.37 13.73
CA VAL A 322 -12.64 14.89 14.96
C VAL A 322 -11.93 16.21 14.65
N ARG A 323 -12.31 17.26 15.39
CA ARG A 323 -11.74 18.61 15.30
C ARG A 323 -11.30 19.06 16.69
N ASN A 324 -10.00 19.16 16.92
CA ASN A 324 -9.48 19.52 18.24
C ASN A 324 -8.64 20.82 18.18
N GLN A 325 -8.66 21.65 19.22
CA GLN A 325 -7.72 22.78 19.37
C GLN A 325 -6.55 22.47 20.32
N GLY A 326 -6.51 21.27 20.90
CA GLY A 326 -5.41 20.81 21.76
C GLY A 326 -4.74 19.55 21.21
N PRO A 327 -3.81 18.96 21.97
CA PRO A 327 -3.19 17.70 21.56
C PRO A 327 -4.20 16.54 21.52
N ILE A 328 -3.99 15.61 20.59
CA ILE A 328 -4.79 14.40 20.40
C ILE A 328 -3.91 13.18 20.67
N LEU A 329 -4.43 12.21 21.43
CA LEU A 329 -3.83 10.87 21.60
C LEU A 329 -4.88 9.81 21.26
N LEU A 330 -4.60 8.97 20.26
CA LEU A 330 -5.51 7.93 19.78
C LEU A 330 -4.84 6.57 19.89
N GLU A 331 -5.25 5.77 20.86
CA GLU A 331 -4.68 4.44 21.12
C GLU A 331 -5.72 3.32 20.94
N GLY A 332 -7.00 3.67 20.75
CA GLY A 332 -8.09 2.73 20.46
C GLY A 332 -8.34 2.53 18.97
N ALA A 333 -9.47 1.90 18.63
CA ALA A 333 -9.86 1.62 17.24
C ALA A 333 -10.84 2.67 16.69
N ILE A 334 -10.68 3.06 15.43
CA ILE A 334 -11.57 3.97 14.71
C ILE A 334 -12.00 3.32 13.40
N THR A 335 -13.31 3.21 13.16
CA THR A 335 -13.83 2.50 11.99
C THR A 335 -14.98 3.26 11.33
N SER A 336 -14.90 3.41 10.00
CA SER A 336 -16.03 3.73 9.13
C SER A 336 -16.48 2.47 8.41
N GLU A 337 -17.64 1.89 8.81
CA GLU A 337 -18.08 0.58 8.33
C GLU A 337 -18.48 0.58 6.84
N SER A 338 -19.02 1.69 6.33
CA SER A 338 -19.32 1.85 4.91
C SER A 338 -18.10 2.20 4.06
N GLY A 339 -16.95 2.49 4.68
CA GLY A 339 -15.77 2.99 3.98
C GLY A 339 -15.91 4.45 3.54
N ASP A 340 -16.52 5.30 4.36
CA ASP A 340 -16.51 6.76 4.19
C ASP A 340 -15.27 7.37 4.88
N LEU A 341 -15.18 8.69 4.90
CA LEU A 341 -14.08 9.47 5.44
C LEU A 341 -13.91 9.32 6.97
N ILE A 342 -12.67 9.10 7.40
CA ILE A 342 -12.20 9.40 8.75
C ILE A 342 -11.31 10.65 8.67
N ASP A 343 -11.71 11.73 9.31
CA ASP A 343 -10.99 13.01 9.26
C ASP A 343 -10.72 13.54 10.67
N ILE A 344 -9.45 13.50 11.07
CA ILE A 344 -8.98 13.83 12.42
C ILE A 344 -7.98 14.97 12.30
N ARG A 345 -8.30 16.10 12.94
CA ARG A 345 -7.44 17.28 12.89
C ARG A 345 -7.26 17.90 14.25
N THR A 346 -6.02 18.31 14.55
CA THR A 346 -5.75 19.28 15.61
C THR A 346 -5.21 20.58 15.03
N SER A 347 -5.82 21.70 15.41
CA SER A 347 -5.37 23.04 15.00
C SER A 347 -4.33 23.64 15.93
N ASN A 348 -3.99 22.97 17.04
CA ASN A 348 -2.94 23.39 17.97
C ASN A 348 -2.53 22.23 18.88
N GLY A 349 -1.23 21.90 18.88
CA GLY A 349 -0.66 20.75 19.58
C GLY A 349 -0.43 19.54 18.69
N ASP A 350 0.12 18.47 19.28
CA ASP A 350 0.52 17.26 18.56
C ASP A 350 -0.66 16.29 18.37
N LEU A 351 -0.56 15.44 17.34
CA LEU A 351 -1.44 14.29 17.11
C LEU A 351 -0.60 13.03 17.21
N ILE A 352 -0.92 12.16 18.16
CA ILE A 352 -0.29 10.85 18.34
C ILE A 352 -1.32 9.76 18.04
N PHE A 353 -1.03 8.91 17.07
CA PHE A 353 -1.86 7.79 16.64
C PHE A 353 -1.12 6.47 16.87
N ASN A 354 -1.54 5.71 17.87
CA ASN A 354 -1.00 4.39 18.23
C ASN A 354 -2.05 3.28 18.09
N GLY A 355 -3.22 3.62 17.57
CA GLY A 355 -4.40 2.75 17.50
C GLY A 355 -4.54 2.04 16.16
N GLN A 356 -5.80 1.73 15.82
CA GLN A 356 -6.15 1.13 14.53
C GLN A 356 -7.18 2.00 13.82
N ALA A 357 -7.04 2.22 12.51
CA ALA A 357 -8.02 2.94 11.71
C ALA A 357 -8.38 2.18 10.44
N ALA A 358 -9.69 2.08 10.14
CA ALA A 358 -10.18 1.48 8.89
C ALA A 358 -11.34 2.31 8.30
N GLY A 359 -11.21 2.74 7.05
CA GLY A 359 -12.21 3.59 6.38
C GLY A 359 -12.00 3.70 4.87
N GLY A 360 -12.70 4.63 4.23
CA GLY A 360 -12.51 4.98 2.82
C GLY A 360 -11.21 5.77 2.64
N ALA A 361 -11.34 7.09 2.70
CA ALA A 361 -10.19 7.97 2.91
C ALA A 361 -9.95 8.19 4.42
N ILE A 362 -8.69 8.23 4.82
CA ILE A 362 -8.27 8.53 6.20
C ILE A 362 -7.36 9.75 6.15
N ARG A 363 -7.71 10.82 6.87
CA ARG A 363 -6.96 12.07 6.93
C ARG A 363 -6.56 12.38 8.38
N LEU A 364 -5.27 12.50 8.62
CA LEU A 364 -4.68 12.92 9.89
C LEU A 364 -3.94 14.24 9.69
N GLU A 365 -4.37 15.31 10.36
CA GLU A 365 -3.73 16.63 10.24
C GLU A 365 -3.36 17.17 11.63
N SER A 366 -2.12 17.63 11.78
CA SER A 366 -1.60 18.22 13.01
C SER A 366 -1.04 19.62 12.75
N ALA A 367 -1.30 20.54 13.67
CA ALA A 367 -0.57 21.81 13.72
C ALA A 367 0.80 21.67 14.40
N GLY A 368 0.96 20.67 15.28
CA GLY A 368 2.22 20.28 15.89
C GLY A 368 2.80 19.05 15.22
N MET A 369 3.54 18.24 15.98
CA MET A 369 4.06 16.96 15.50
C MET A 369 2.91 15.98 15.21
N LEU A 370 3.07 15.14 14.19
CA LEU A 370 2.19 14.02 13.90
C LEU A 370 3.00 12.73 14.03
N ASN A 371 2.67 11.85 14.99
CA ASN A 371 3.32 10.55 15.15
C ASN A 371 2.32 9.41 14.93
N ILE A 372 2.74 8.39 14.20
CA ILE A 372 1.93 7.24 13.83
C ILE A 372 2.73 5.97 14.15
N SER A 373 2.16 5.10 14.98
CA SER A 373 2.77 3.84 15.45
C SER A 373 1.78 2.67 15.43
N GLY A 374 0.69 2.80 14.67
CA GLY A 374 -0.41 1.85 14.61
C GLY A 374 -0.80 1.47 13.18
N ALA A 375 -1.85 0.65 13.06
CA ALA A 375 -2.30 0.11 11.79
C ALA A 375 -3.36 1.01 11.12
N ILE A 376 -3.20 1.29 9.84
CA ILE A 376 -4.10 2.13 9.05
C ILE A 376 -4.46 1.42 7.75
N VAL A 377 -5.75 1.24 7.51
CA VAL A 377 -6.31 0.65 6.30
C VAL A 377 -7.27 1.65 5.65
N ALA A 378 -6.81 2.32 4.59
CA ALA A 378 -7.63 3.19 3.76
C ALA A 378 -8.02 2.44 2.47
N ARG A 379 -9.29 2.47 2.08
CA ARG A 379 -9.73 1.91 0.78
C ARG A 379 -9.44 2.84 -0.40
N GLU A 380 -9.26 4.12 -0.09
CA GLU A 380 -8.93 5.18 -1.03
C GLU A 380 -7.57 5.76 -0.60
N VAL A 381 -7.54 7.02 -0.17
CA VAL A 381 -6.32 7.72 0.21
C VAL A 381 -6.08 7.68 1.71
N PHE A 382 -4.86 7.36 2.12
CA PHE A 382 -4.34 7.74 3.42
C PHE A 382 -3.53 9.03 3.28
N ALA A 383 -3.99 10.10 3.93
CA ALA A 383 -3.30 11.39 3.95
C ALA A 383 -2.88 11.76 5.37
N ALA A 384 -1.61 12.09 5.57
CA ALA A 384 -1.05 12.53 6.84
C ALA A 384 -0.28 13.84 6.67
N ALA A 385 -0.59 14.86 7.46
CA ALA A 385 0.05 16.15 7.33
C ALA A 385 0.39 16.81 8.67
N SER A 386 1.57 17.43 8.75
CA SER A 386 1.92 18.40 9.80
C SER A 386 2.11 19.79 9.19
N THR A 387 1.27 20.73 9.59
CA THR A 387 1.29 22.12 9.09
C THR A 387 2.24 23.04 9.87
N GLY A 388 2.90 22.53 10.90
CA GLY A 388 3.77 23.33 11.77
C GLY A 388 5.01 22.62 12.31
N SER A 389 5.21 21.34 12.00
CA SER A 389 6.28 20.52 12.58
C SER A 389 6.62 19.32 11.69
N SER A 390 7.08 18.21 12.29
CA SER A 390 7.46 16.97 11.64
C SER A 390 6.33 15.93 11.62
N VAL A 391 6.44 14.97 10.70
CA VAL A 391 5.62 13.76 10.66
C VAL A 391 6.52 12.54 10.88
N GLY A 392 6.12 11.63 11.76
CA GLY A 392 6.83 10.39 12.06
C GLY A 392 5.90 9.18 11.91
N LEU A 393 6.32 8.21 11.09
CA LEU A 393 5.73 6.88 11.00
C LEU A 393 6.79 5.91 11.53
N ASP A 394 6.62 5.39 12.74
CA ASP A 394 7.65 4.58 13.39
C ASP A 394 7.64 3.11 12.93
N GLY A 395 8.58 2.31 13.42
CA GLY A 395 8.71 0.88 13.06
C GLY A 395 7.51 -0.02 13.40
N ASN A 396 6.53 0.45 14.16
CA ASN A 396 5.27 -0.27 14.42
C ASN A 396 4.13 0.17 13.48
N SER A 397 4.34 1.22 12.69
CA SER A 397 3.33 1.69 11.75
C SER A 397 3.17 0.70 10.58
N GLU A 398 1.91 0.38 10.27
CA GLU A 398 1.52 -0.47 9.15
C GLU A 398 0.41 0.23 8.37
N VAL A 399 0.70 0.64 7.14
CA VAL A 399 -0.21 1.42 6.30
C VAL A 399 -0.54 0.67 5.02
N PHE A 400 -1.83 0.49 4.74
CA PHE A 400 -2.32 -0.02 3.46
C PHE A 400 -3.34 0.96 2.88
N ALA A 401 -3.13 1.40 1.63
CA ALA A 401 -4.03 2.32 0.96
C ALA A 401 -4.08 2.10 -0.57
N GLN A 402 -5.04 2.71 -1.26
CA GLN A 402 -4.94 2.86 -2.72
C GLN A 402 -3.84 3.87 -3.05
N SER A 403 -3.83 5.00 -2.33
CA SER A 403 -2.76 5.99 -2.41
C SER A 403 -2.35 6.48 -1.02
N ILE A 404 -1.07 6.79 -0.86
CA ILE A 404 -0.48 7.34 0.36
C ILE A 404 0.06 8.74 0.03
N ASP A 405 -0.31 9.72 0.85
CA ASP A 405 0.16 11.11 0.74
C ASP A 405 0.58 11.61 2.12
N VAL A 406 1.87 11.89 2.31
CA VAL A 406 2.42 12.34 3.59
C VAL A 406 3.19 13.64 3.39
N ASP A 407 2.78 14.69 4.09
CA ASP A 407 3.36 16.03 3.99
C ASP A 407 3.81 16.54 5.37
N ALA A 408 5.11 16.76 5.54
CA ALA A 408 5.68 17.36 6.73
C ALA A 408 6.25 18.75 6.42
N LEU A 409 5.84 19.78 7.18
CA LEU A 409 6.45 21.11 7.05
C LEU A 409 7.96 21.11 7.29
N THR A 410 8.44 20.24 8.18
CA THR A 410 9.87 20.13 8.51
C THR A 410 10.41 18.76 8.12
N GLN A 411 10.58 17.84 9.07
CA GLN A 411 11.14 16.52 8.83
C GLN A 411 10.03 15.48 8.65
N LEU A 412 10.21 14.57 7.70
CA LEU A 412 9.45 13.33 7.60
C LEU A 412 10.37 12.15 7.95
N THR A 413 9.95 11.31 8.89
CA THR A 413 10.63 10.03 9.16
C THR A 413 9.65 8.88 8.97
N PHE A 414 9.99 7.95 8.08
CA PHE A 414 9.26 6.72 7.81
C PHE A 414 10.15 5.52 8.13
N ASP A 415 9.84 4.78 9.18
CA ASP A 415 10.60 3.59 9.63
C ASP A 415 9.72 2.32 9.68
N GLY A 416 8.43 2.45 9.32
CA GLY A 416 7.46 1.36 9.34
C GLY A 416 7.23 0.71 7.98
N LYS A 417 6.04 0.13 7.81
CA LYS A 417 5.64 -0.58 6.59
C LYS A 417 4.48 0.11 5.91
N ALA A 418 4.58 0.30 4.60
CA ALA A 418 3.56 0.95 3.80
C ALA A 418 3.42 0.29 2.44
N ALA A 419 2.18 -0.01 2.05
CA ALA A 419 1.84 -0.51 0.73
C ALA A 419 0.71 0.34 0.12
N ALA A 420 0.94 0.85 -1.09
CA ALA A 420 -0.06 1.53 -1.90
C ALA A 420 -0.34 0.73 -3.18
N LEU A 421 -1.58 0.73 -3.66
CA LEU A 421 -1.92 0.09 -4.94
C LEU A 421 -1.53 0.96 -6.14
N GLU A 422 -1.55 2.28 -5.98
CA GLU A 422 -1.23 3.25 -7.04
C GLU A 422 0.00 4.06 -6.64
N MET A 423 -0.17 5.09 -5.80
CA MET A 423 0.89 6.05 -5.52
C MET A 423 1.23 6.13 -4.04
N ALA A 424 2.52 6.24 -3.72
CA ALA A 424 2.99 6.72 -2.43
C ALA A 424 3.85 7.98 -2.61
N SER A 425 3.34 9.11 -2.13
CA SER A 425 4.02 10.41 -2.14
C SER A 425 4.38 10.80 -0.71
N LEU A 426 5.66 10.94 -0.44
CA LEU A 426 6.22 11.34 0.86
C LEU A 426 7.02 12.61 0.65
N THR A 427 6.60 13.71 1.29
CA THR A 427 7.20 15.05 1.13
C THR A 427 7.58 15.64 2.48
N ALA A 428 8.76 16.25 2.55
CA ALA A 428 9.27 16.97 3.71
C ALA A 428 9.78 18.35 3.33
N GLY A 429 9.47 19.40 4.08
CA GLY A 429 10.00 20.74 3.84
C GLY A 429 11.46 20.94 4.27
N THR A 430 12.10 19.93 4.87
CA THR A 430 13.54 19.91 5.20
C THR A 430 14.12 18.53 4.86
N GLU A 431 14.19 17.59 5.81
CA GLU A 431 14.74 16.27 5.58
C GLU A 431 13.64 15.20 5.48
N LEU A 432 13.66 14.40 4.42
CA LEU A 432 12.93 13.14 4.32
C LEU A 432 13.85 11.99 4.70
N VAL A 433 13.39 11.08 5.56
CA VAL A 433 14.14 9.91 6.01
C VAL A 433 13.29 8.66 5.85
N THR A 434 13.76 7.69 5.07
CA THR A 434 13.29 6.29 5.15
C THR A 434 14.29 5.51 6.00
N GLY A 435 13.87 5.09 7.20
CA GLY A 435 14.73 4.42 8.18
C GLY A 435 15.12 3.01 7.73
N ALA A 436 16.18 2.44 8.31
CA ALA A 436 16.73 1.15 7.90
C ALA A 436 15.76 -0.03 7.98
N SER A 437 14.71 0.05 8.82
CA SER A 437 13.65 -0.97 8.90
C SER A 437 12.44 -0.70 8.00
N SER A 438 12.43 0.42 7.29
CA SER A 438 11.30 0.81 6.47
C SER A 438 11.12 -0.07 5.24
N GLU A 439 9.85 -0.32 4.89
CA GLU A 439 9.44 -1.05 3.70
C GLU A 439 8.30 -0.28 3.03
N LEU A 440 8.57 0.32 1.87
CA LEU A 440 7.61 1.07 1.08
C LEU A 440 7.42 0.41 -0.30
N VAL A 441 6.19 -0.01 -0.61
CA VAL A 441 5.83 -0.60 -1.90
C VAL A 441 4.66 0.14 -2.53
N ALA A 442 4.78 0.55 -3.79
CA ALA A 442 3.67 1.12 -4.57
C ALA A 442 3.84 0.85 -6.07
N GLU A 443 2.81 1.15 -6.88
CA GLU A 443 2.99 1.20 -8.34
C GLU A 443 3.95 2.35 -8.70
N SER A 444 3.72 3.54 -8.16
CA SER A 444 4.63 4.70 -8.24
C SER A 444 4.98 5.25 -6.86
N VAL A 445 6.25 5.59 -6.66
CA VAL A 445 6.76 6.18 -5.40
C VAL A 445 7.46 7.51 -5.68
N VAL A 446 7.11 8.54 -4.91
CA VAL A 446 7.77 9.85 -4.91
C VAL A 446 8.24 10.18 -3.50
N LEU A 447 9.55 10.39 -3.35
CA LEU A 447 10.20 10.82 -2.12
C LEU A 447 10.83 12.19 -2.37
N ASN A 448 10.33 13.24 -1.72
CA ASN A 448 10.82 14.61 -1.90
C ASN A 448 11.17 15.27 -0.56
N GLY A 449 12.33 15.94 -0.51
CA GLY A 449 12.67 16.89 0.55
C GLY A 449 13.67 17.96 0.10
N ASP A 450 14.09 18.85 0.99
CA ASP A 450 15.31 19.65 0.76
C ASP A 450 16.53 18.71 0.79
N ASP A 451 16.56 17.81 1.78
CA ASP A 451 17.47 16.66 1.88
C ASP A 451 16.67 15.35 1.88
N ALA A 452 17.22 14.29 1.30
CA ALA A 452 16.61 12.96 1.28
C ALA A 452 17.60 11.88 1.74
N ARG A 453 17.24 11.12 2.78
CA ARG A 453 18.05 10.01 3.31
C ARG A 453 17.29 8.70 3.22
N ILE A 454 17.79 7.79 2.38
CA ILE A 454 17.15 6.53 2.04
C ILE A 454 17.96 5.35 2.61
N GLU A 455 17.51 4.80 3.73
CA GLU A 455 18.20 3.72 4.45
C GLU A 455 17.47 2.37 4.33
N GLY A 456 16.15 2.39 4.14
CA GLY A 456 15.32 1.19 4.06
C GLY A 456 15.07 0.67 2.63
N GLN A 457 13.98 -0.07 2.48
CA GLN A 457 13.56 -0.65 1.21
C GLN A 457 12.44 0.19 0.56
N VAL A 458 12.67 0.60 -0.68
CA VAL A 458 11.69 1.33 -1.49
C VAL A 458 11.53 0.62 -2.82
N GLN A 459 10.32 0.15 -3.12
CA GLN A 459 10.00 -0.55 -4.36
C GLN A 459 8.81 0.11 -5.06
N ALA A 460 9.06 0.66 -6.23
CA ALA A 460 8.03 0.98 -7.21
C ALA A 460 7.87 -0.18 -8.20
N LEU A 461 6.64 -0.43 -8.66
CA LEU A 461 6.40 -1.36 -9.77
C LEU A 461 6.60 -0.69 -11.12
N GLU A 462 6.44 0.63 -11.19
CA GLU A 462 6.65 1.48 -12.37
C GLU A 462 7.72 2.54 -12.06
N GLU A 463 7.32 3.71 -11.56
CA GLU A 463 8.20 4.87 -11.40
C GLU A 463 8.60 5.08 -9.93
N LEU A 464 9.91 5.18 -9.68
CA LEU A 464 10.47 5.64 -8.42
C LEU A 464 11.22 6.95 -8.62
N THR A 465 10.80 8.00 -7.94
CA THR A 465 11.47 9.30 -7.93
C THR A 465 11.95 9.64 -6.53
N ILE A 466 13.24 9.92 -6.40
CA ILE A 466 13.90 10.40 -5.18
C ILE A 466 14.49 11.77 -5.50
N GLU A 467 14.00 12.81 -4.84
CA GLU A 467 14.37 14.20 -5.13
C GLU A 467 14.75 14.95 -3.86
N ALA A 468 15.95 15.55 -3.87
CA ALA A 468 16.36 16.60 -2.96
C ALA A 468 16.36 17.93 -3.73
N THR A 469 15.46 18.86 -3.38
CA THR A 469 15.18 20.06 -4.19
C THR A 469 16.36 21.03 -4.25
N ASP A 470 17.10 21.19 -3.14
CA ASP A 470 18.24 22.12 -2.99
C ASP A 470 19.35 21.52 -2.09
N GLY A 471 19.47 20.19 -2.05
CA GLY A 471 20.28 19.52 -1.02
C GLY A 471 20.78 18.11 -1.36
N LEU A 472 21.05 17.34 -0.32
CA LEU A 472 21.78 16.08 -0.39
C LEU A 472 20.82 14.89 -0.46
N VAL A 473 21.03 14.02 -1.44
CA VAL A 473 20.52 12.64 -1.40
C VAL A 473 21.58 11.74 -0.77
N THR A 474 21.28 11.13 0.38
CA THR A 474 22.09 10.04 0.96
C THR A 474 21.36 8.73 0.79
N HIS A 475 22.03 7.72 0.22
CA HIS A 475 21.46 6.39 0.03
C HIS A 475 22.35 5.34 0.70
N THR A 476 21.73 4.44 1.46
CA THR A 476 22.36 3.26 2.08
C THR A 476 21.50 2.01 1.98
N GLY A 477 20.23 2.15 1.57
CA GLY A 477 19.27 1.05 1.48
C GLY A 477 19.14 0.41 0.10
N SER A 478 17.93 -0.03 -0.23
CA SER A 478 17.60 -0.64 -1.53
C SER A 478 16.41 0.07 -2.18
N SER A 479 16.63 0.61 -3.37
CA SER A 479 15.62 1.29 -4.19
C SER A 479 15.43 0.55 -5.51
N ARG A 480 14.19 0.18 -5.86
CA ARG A 480 13.89 -0.55 -7.10
C ARG A 480 12.66 0.00 -7.84
N GLY A 481 12.71 0.00 -9.17
CA GLY A 481 11.60 0.43 -10.05
C GLY A 481 11.71 -0.12 -11.47
N GLN A 482 10.70 0.08 -12.32
CA GLN A 482 10.90 -0.03 -13.78
C GLN A 482 11.76 1.14 -14.24
N SER A 483 11.35 2.36 -13.88
CA SER A 483 12.13 3.57 -14.07
C SER A 483 12.46 4.19 -12.71
N VAL A 484 13.73 4.54 -12.51
CA VAL A 484 14.21 5.13 -11.26
C VAL A 484 14.94 6.44 -11.57
N THR A 485 14.51 7.52 -10.92
CA THR A 485 15.14 8.84 -11.00
C THR A 485 15.63 9.28 -9.62
N VAL A 486 16.89 9.68 -9.54
CA VAL A 486 17.50 10.25 -8.34
C VAL A 486 18.08 11.62 -8.67
N THR A 487 17.61 12.67 -8.00
CA THR A 487 18.02 14.06 -8.26
C THR A 487 18.39 14.77 -6.96
N GLY A 488 19.50 15.52 -6.97
CA GLY A 488 19.91 16.39 -5.87
C GLY A 488 21.03 17.36 -6.28
N ASP A 489 21.44 18.23 -5.37
CA ASP A 489 22.67 19.03 -5.55
C ASP A 489 23.90 18.14 -5.37
N GLU A 490 23.86 17.34 -4.29
CA GLU A 490 24.84 16.28 -4.04
C GLU A 490 24.12 14.94 -3.89
N ILE A 491 24.73 13.88 -4.42
CA ILE A 491 24.27 12.49 -4.24
C ILE A 491 25.39 11.68 -3.61
N ARG A 492 25.12 10.99 -2.50
CA ARG A 492 26.03 10.06 -1.83
C ARG A 492 25.39 8.70 -1.66
N ALA A 493 25.73 7.75 -2.52
CA ALA A 493 25.34 6.36 -2.39
C ALA A 493 26.49 5.56 -1.77
N SER A 494 26.32 5.13 -0.51
CA SER A 494 27.31 4.31 0.20
C SER A 494 27.51 2.92 -0.41
N ASP A 495 28.52 2.19 0.05
CA ASP A 495 28.85 0.81 -0.36
C ASP A 495 27.71 -0.21 -0.12
N GLU A 496 26.82 0.06 0.83
CA GLU A 496 25.62 -0.76 1.08
C GLU A 496 24.47 -0.49 0.08
N SER A 497 24.55 0.60 -0.69
CA SER A 497 23.48 1.02 -1.59
C SER A 497 23.22 0.06 -2.73
N GLN A 498 21.94 -0.19 -3.00
CA GLN A 498 21.48 -0.79 -4.24
C GLN A 498 20.37 0.07 -4.86
N ILE A 499 20.64 0.64 -6.03
CA ILE A 499 19.64 1.38 -6.81
C ILE A 499 19.46 0.63 -8.12
N ALA A 500 18.28 0.05 -8.33
CA ALA A 500 18.02 -0.83 -9.46
C ALA A 500 16.82 -0.40 -10.30
N ALA A 501 16.97 -0.39 -11.62
CA ALA A 501 15.88 -0.18 -12.56
C ALA A 501 15.79 -1.31 -13.58
N VAL A 502 14.60 -1.55 -14.14
CA VAL A 502 14.38 -2.55 -15.20
C VAL A 502 14.47 -1.94 -16.61
N GLU A 503 14.06 -0.67 -16.78
CA GLU A 503 13.98 0.04 -18.06
C GLU A 503 14.89 1.27 -18.13
N SER A 504 14.89 2.12 -17.10
CA SER A 504 15.72 3.32 -17.08
C SER A 504 16.17 3.72 -15.68
N LEU A 505 17.46 4.01 -15.52
CA LEU A 505 18.02 4.57 -14.29
C LEU A 505 18.66 5.93 -14.61
N SER A 506 18.19 6.98 -13.94
CA SER A 506 18.72 8.34 -14.07
C SER A 506 19.21 8.84 -12.72
N VAL A 507 20.45 9.31 -12.69
CA VAL A 507 21.08 9.94 -11.52
C VAL A 507 21.56 11.32 -11.93
N THR A 508 21.03 12.38 -11.32
CA THR A 508 21.36 13.77 -11.65
C THR A 508 21.81 14.52 -10.39
N ALA A 509 23.09 14.86 -10.33
CA ALA A 509 23.68 15.72 -9.30
C ALA A 509 24.10 17.07 -9.90
N GLN A 510 23.70 18.20 -9.32
CA GLN A 510 24.14 19.51 -9.84
C GLN A 510 25.63 19.75 -9.56
N ASP A 511 26.10 19.41 -8.36
CA ASP A 511 27.46 19.66 -7.89
C ASP A 511 28.30 18.39 -7.86
N GLN A 512 27.90 17.35 -7.12
CA GLN A 512 28.72 16.14 -6.97
C GLN A 512 27.90 14.86 -6.80
N ALA A 513 28.29 13.79 -7.50
CA ALA A 513 27.81 12.44 -7.25
C ALA A 513 28.96 11.57 -6.71
N ILE A 514 28.79 10.99 -5.52
CA ILE A 514 29.69 10.00 -4.91
C ILE A 514 28.94 8.68 -4.82
N ILE A 515 29.39 7.67 -5.58
CA ILE A 515 28.72 6.39 -5.74
C ILE A 515 29.70 5.27 -5.36
N ASP A 516 29.62 4.83 -4.11
CA ASP A 516 30.39 3.70 -3.58
C ASP A 516 29.62 2.36 -3.70
N GLY A 517 28.29 2.42 -3.82
CA GLY A 517 27.41 1.26 -3.95
C GLY A 517 27.09 0.84 -5.39
N ASN A 518 26.04 0.05 -5.55
CA ASN A 518 25.66 -0.56 -6.83
C ASN A 518 24.54 0.20 -7.54
N LEU A 519 24.79 0.57 -8.79
CA LEU A 519 23.77 1.00 -9.75
C LEU A 519 23.49 -0.14 -10.72
N ILE A 520 22.25 -0.60 -10.77
CA ILE A 520 21.84 -1.76 -11.56
C ILE A 520 20.74 -1.32 -12.53
N SER A 521 20.93 -1.60 -13.80
CA SER A 521 19.95 -1.40 -14.86
C SER A 521 19.75 -2.74 -15.56
N GLY A 522 18.50 -3.11 -15.85
CA GLY A 522 18.17 -4.36 -16.55
C GLY A 522 18.97 -4.55 -17.85
N GLN A 523 19.08 -5.78 -18.36
CA GLN A 523 19.91 -6.09 -19.54
C GLN A 523 19.51 -5.34 -20.84
N GLN A 524 18.39 -4.61 -20.84
CA GLN A 524 17.93 -3.79 -21.95
C GLN A 524 17.79 -2.30 -21.59
N ALA A 525 18.22 -1.90 -20.39
CA ALA A 525 17.95 -0.59 -19.84
C ALA A 525 19.13 0.39 -19.99
N ASP A 526 18.77 1.65 -20.13
CA ASP A 526 19.73 2.76 -20.18
C ASP A 526 20.01 3.26 -18.76
N LEU A 527 21.29 3.41 -18.42
CA LEU A 527 21.73 4.16 -17.25
C LEU A 527 22.26 5.52 -17.71
N SER A 528 21.77 6.60 -17.10
CA SER A 528 22.30 7.94 -17.28
C SER A 528 22.75 8.53 -15.94
N VAL A 529 23.98 9.05 -15.92
CA VAL A 529 24.53 9.78 -14.77
C VAL A 529 24.93 11.17 -15.26
N THR A 530 24.32 12.21 -14.71
CA THR A 530 24.69 13.61 -14.95
C THR A 530 25.22 14.20 -13.67
N ALA A 531 26.43 14.76 -13.67
CA ALA A 531 27.03 15.33 -12.47
C ALA A 531 27.89 16.58 -12.74
N GLY A 532 28.03 17.45 -11.74
CA GLY A 532 29.10 18.44 -11.68
C GLY A 532 30.46 17.72 -11.66
N ASP A 533 30.77 17.07 -10.55
CA ASP A 533 31.86 16.11 -10.36
C ASP A 533 31.29 14.71 -10.09
N LEU A 534 31.98 13.65 -10.53
CA LEU A 534 31.60 12.25 -10.27
C LEU A 534 32.73 11.50 -9.59
N ASP A 535 32.48 10.88 -8.44
CA ASP A 535 33.37 9.89 -7.81
C ASP A 535 32.64 8.55 -7.75
N LEU A 536 33.07 7.59 -8.57
CA LEU A 536 32.47 6.26 -8.67
C LEU A 536 33.47 5.22 -8.17
N GLN A 537 33.26 4.71 -6.97
CA GLN A 537 34.04 3.61 -6.38
C GLN A 537 33.32 2.27 -6.49
N GLY A 538 31.98 2.29 -6.60
CA GLY A 538 31.11 1.12 -6.70
C GLY A 538 30.89 0.58 -8.12
N GLN A 539 30.01 -0.42 -8.25
CA GLN A 539 29.77 -1.11 -9.53
C GLN A 539 28.58 -0.54 -10.30
N ILE A 540 28.72 -0.53 -11.63
CA ILE A 540 27.64 -0.23 -12.58
C ILE A 540 27.33 -1.50 -13.37
N ASN A 541 26.08 -1.97 -13.32
CA ASN A 541 25.62 -3.08 -14.13
C ASN A 541 24.52 -2.59 -15.08
N ALA A 542 24.89 -2.22 -16.30
CA ALA A 542 23.97 -1.70 -17.30
C ALA A 542 24.46 -2.01 -18.72
N ARG A 543 23.53 -2.17 -19.68
CA ARG A 543 23.89 -2.40 -21.09
C ARG A 543 24.32 -1.14 -21.80
N ASN A 544 23.65 -0.02 -21.58
CA ASN A 544 24.07 1.28 -22.11
C ASN A 544 24.28 2.23 -20.93
N THR A 545 25.39 2.97 -20.95
CA THR A 545 25.72 3.91 -19.86
C THR A 545 26.17 5.25 -20.42
N ASN A 546 25.36 6.27 -20.23
CA ASN A 546 25.70 7.64 -20.57
C ASN A 546 26.12 8.41 -19.31
N VAL A 547 27.35 8.93 -19.29
CA VAL A 547 27.89 9.67 -18.15
C VAL A 547 28.27 11.09 -18.59
N ALA A 548 27.41 12.05 -18.27
CA ALA A 548 27.64 13.46 -18.58
C ALA A 548 28.19 14.20 -17.34
N VAL A 549 29.50 14.44 -17.31
CA VAL A 549 30.15 15.15 -16.19
C VAL A 549 30.69 16.49 -16.70
N SER A 550 30.51 17.57 -15.94
CA SER A 550 31.00 18.90 -16.35
C SER A 550 32.39 19.23 -15.78
N GLY A 551 32.77 18.58 -14.68
CA GLY A 551 34.01 18.75 -13.93
C GLY A 551 34.92 17.52 -14.00
N GLN A 552 35.24 16.95 -12.85
CA GLN A 552 36.17 15.83 -12.69
C GLN A 552 35.41 14.51 -12.51
N THR A 553 35.90 13.46 -13.16
CA THR A 553 35.47 12.08 -12.88
C THR A 553 36.61 11.32 -12.19
N SER A 554 36.34 10.78 -11.01
CA SER A 554 37.19 9.84 -10.26
C SER A 554 36.58 8.45 -10.32
N LEU A 555 37.40 7.45 -10.68
CA LEU A 555 36.99 6.05 -10.72
C LEU A 555 37.87 5.24 -9.75
N GLY A 556 37.20 4.44 -8.92
CA GLY A 556 37.84 3.48 -8.02
C GLY A 556 38.40 2.26 -8.74
N ALA A 557 39.32 1.55 -8.08
CA ALA A 557 39.96 0.35 -8.64
C ALA A 557 38.97 -0.80 -8.95
N ASP A 558 37.82 -0.79 -8.27
CA ASP A 558 36.74 -1.78 -8.38
C ASP A 558 35.49 -1.22 -9.11
N ALA A 559 35.60 -0.01 -9.70
CA ALA A 559 34.55 0.61 -10.50
C ALA A 559 34.37 -0.17 -11.81
N LEU A 560 33.58 -1.24 -11.74
CA LEU A 560 33.42 -2.23 -12.79
C LEU A 560 32.08 -2.02 -13.49
N ALA A 561 32.12 -1.66 -14.77
CA ALA A 561 30.99 -1.78 -15.68
C ALA A 561 30.89 -3.25 -16.13
N VAL A 562 29.83 -3.97 -15.74
CA VAL A 562 29.60 -5.36 -16.17
C VAL A 562 28.51 -5.37 -17.24
N GLY A 563 28.88 -5.45 -18.52
CA GLY A 563 27.91 -5.53 -19.63
C GLY A 563 28.49 -5.25 -21.02
N GLN A 564 27.68 -5.38 -22.08
CA GLN A 564 27.95 -4.87 -23.44
C GLN A 564 27.92 -3.33 -23.49
N SER A 565 28.69 -2.70 -22.61
CA SER A 565 28.50 -1.30 -22.22
C SER A 565 29.21 -0.35 -23.18
N VAL A 566 28.44 0.56 -23.78
CA VAL A 566 28.97 1.82 -24.31
C VAL A 566 29.05 2.78 -23.13
N LEU A 567 30.26 3.21 -22.77
CA LEU A 567 30.49 4.25 -21.77
C LEU A 567 30.84 5.54 -22.51
N GLU A 568 29.95 6.53 -22.47
CA GLU A 568 30.14 7.83 -23.12
C GLU A 568 30.35 8.94 -22.09
N PHE A 569 31.48 9.64 -22.21
CA PHE A 569 31.77 10.85 -21.42
C PHE A 569 31.67 12.12 -22.30
N GLN A 570 30.68 12.97 -22.03
CA GLN A 570 30.38 14.14 -22.87
C GLN A 570 31.33 15.34 -22.66
N SER A 571 31.90 15.49 -21.45
CA SER A 571 32.91 16.49 -21.09
C SER A 571 33.65 16.06 -19.81
N GLY A 572 34.83 16.63 -19.52
CA GLY A 572 35.53 16.44 -18.23
C GLY A 572 36.93 15.82 -18.31
N SER A 573 37.62 15.76 -17.17
CA SER A 573 38.92 15.08 -17.00
C SER A 573 38.72 13.81 -16.17
N LEU A 574 39.28 12.69 -16.62
CA LEU A 574 39.24 11.41 -15.89
C LEU A 574 40.53 11.23 -15.09
N ASN A 575 40.43 11.19 -13.77
CA ASN A 575 41.55 11.05 -12.83
C ASN A 575 41.30 9.88 -11.86
N GLY A 576 42.07 8.79 -11.93
CA GLY A 576 41.90 7.61 -11.06
C GLY A 576 41.79 6.30 -11.84
N GLY A 577 42.16 5.17 -11.23
CA GLY A 577 42.39 3.89 -11.91
C GLY A 577 41.16 3.29 -12.60
N LEU A 578 41.06 3.40 -13.94
CA LEU A 578 40.08 2.63 -14.73
C LEU A 578 40.56 1.17 -14.90
N ASN A 579 40.01 0.23 -14.13
CA ASN A 579 40.19 -1.22 -14.34
C ASN A 579 39.06 -1.77 -15.25
N ALA A 580 39.00 -1.30 -16.48
CA ALA A 580 37.99 -1.74 -17.45
C ALA A 580 38.48 -2.99 -18.19
N SER A 581 38.36 -4.16 -17.57
CA SER A 581 38.81 -5.41 -18.19
C SER A 581 37.85 -5.99 -19.24
N HIS A 582 36.62 -5.44 -19.35
CA HIS A 582 35.56 -5.93 -20.25
C HIS A 582 34.57 -4.78 -20.65
N PHE A 583 34.79 -4.11 -21.79
CA PHE A 583 33.83 -3.16 -22.38
C PHE A 583 33.73 -3.34 -23.91
N ASP A 584 32.57 -3.04 -24.51
CA ASP A 584 32.41 -3.10 -25.97
C ASP A 584 33.00 -1.84 -26.64
N GLN A 585 32.63 -0.65 -26.15
CA GLN A 585 33.16 0.64 -26.64
C GLN A 585 33.29 1.69 -25.52
N LEU A 586 34.45 2.34 -25.44
CA LEU A 586 34.66 3.57 -24.64
C LEU A 586 34.69 4.77 -25.59
N ARG A 587 33.79 5.74 -25.37
CA ARG A 587 33.65 6.96 -26.19
C ARG A 587 33.75 8.21 -25.34
N ALA A 588 34.33 9.27 -25.88
CA ALA A 588 34.15 10.62 -25.36
C ALA A 588 34.05 11.64 -26.49
N GLY A 589 33.45 12.79 -26.18
CA GLY A 589 33.27 13.91 -27.11
C GLY A 589 34.56 14.69 -27.41
N ASP A 590 34.48 16.02 -27.40
CA ASP A 590 35.59 16.91 -27.77
C ASP A 590 36.74 16.89 -26.73
N GLY A 591 37.76 16.07 -26.99
CA GLY A 591 39.04 16.07 -26.27
C GLY A 591 38.99 15.44 -24.88
N LEU A 592 39.47 14.20 -24.74
CA LEU A 592 39.55 13.50 -23.44
C LEU A 592 41.00 13.35 -22.97
N ALA A 593 41.25 13.77 -21.72
CA ALA A 593 42.46 13.43 -20.99
C ALA A 593 42.14 12.41 -19.89
N VAL A 594 42.74 11.22 -19.99
CA VAL A 594 42.71 10.17 -18.97
C VAL A 594 44.08 10.14 -18.30
N THR A 595 44.14 10.47 -17.00
CA THR A 595 45.38 10.38 -16.22
C THR A 595 45.21 9.36 -15.09
N LEU A 596 46.01 8.30 -15.10
CA LEU A 596 46.04 7.26 -14.06
C LEU A 596 47.40 7.32 -13.34
N ASP A 597 47.48 7.93 -12.16
CA ASP A 597 48.77 8.13 -11.45
C ASP A 597 49.47 6.82 -11.03
N THR A 598 48.73 5.72 -10.83
CA THR A 598 49.27 4.44 -10.32
C THR A 598 48.83 3.19 -11.09
N GLY A 599 47.92 3.31 -12.06
CA GLY A 599 47.32 2.18 -12.79
C GLY A 599 47.84 2.02 -14.22
N GLY A 600 47.62 0.84 -14.81
CA GLY A 600 47.81 0.57 -16.24
C GLY A 600 46.45 0.42 -16.97
N LEU A 601 46.46 0.33 -18.31
CA LEU A 601 45.26 0.10 -19.13
C LEU A 601 45.43 -1.20 -19.94
N SER A 602 44.42 -2.07 -19.96
CA SER A 602 44.36 -3.23 -20.85
C SER A 602 43.13 -3.13 -21.76
N VAL A 603 43.32 -3.26 -23.07
CA VAL A 603 42.25 -3.26 -24.08
C VAL A 603 42.24 -4.64 -24.75
N GLY A 604 41.20 -5.43 -24.52
CA GLY A 604 40.98 -6.77 -25.05
C GLY A 604 40.73 -6.80 -26.56
N ALA A 605 40.80 -7.99 -27.16
CA ALA A 605 40.79 -8.15 -28.63
C ALA A 605 39.47 -7.74 -29.32
N SER A 606 38.35 -7.71 -28.59
CA SER A 606 37.04 -7.28 -29.07
C SER A 606 36.69 -5.83 -28.67
N GLU A 607 37.56 -5.16 -27.93
CA GLU A 607 37.28 -3.88 -27.27
C GLU A 607 37.78 -2.72 -28.13
N GLN A 608 37.06 -1.59 -28.08
CA GLN A 608 37.41 -0.38 -28.84
C GLN A 608 37.36 0.86 -27.95
N VAL A 609 38.42 1.64 -28.00
CA VAL A 609 38.56 2.96 -27.37
C VAL A 609 38.61 3.98 -28.52
N GLU A 610 37.53 4.73 -28.75
CA GLU A 610 37.41 5.66 -29.88
C GLU A 610 37.04 7.08 -29.43
N PHE A 611 37.72 8.08 -29.98
CA PHE A 611 37.49 9.50 -29.68
C PHE A 611 37.35 10.35 -30.93
N ASP A 612 36.38 11.28 -30.92
CA ASP A 612 36.12 12.19 -32.05
C ASP A 612 37.06 13.41 -32.06
N GLY A 613 37.76 13.68 -30.95
CA GLY A 613 38.79 14.72 -30.82
C GLY A 613 40.19 14.16 -30.50
N ASP A 614 40.97 14.95 -29.75
CA ASP A 614 42.28 14.54 -29.24
C ASP A 614 42.14 13.56 -28.05
N LEU A 615 43.01 12.54 -27.98
CA LEU A 615 43.09 11.62 -26.86
C LEU A 615 44.46 11.72 -26.19
N LEU A 616 44.48 12.02 -24.89
CA LEU A 616 45.64 11.80 -24.03
C LEU A 616 45.33 10.68 -23.04
N LEU A 617 46.10 9.61 -23.08
CA LEU A 617 46.15 8.56 -22.07
C LEU A 617 47.50 8.64 -21.34
N ASP A 618 47.53 8.99 -20.06
CA ASP A 618 48.76 9.09 -19.26
C ASP A 618 48.68 8.19 -18.02
N PHE A 619 49.47 7.11 -18.01
CA PHE A 619 49.39 6.04 -17.03
C PHE A 619 50.67 5.91 -16.23
N GLY A 620 50.57 5.60 -14.94
CA GLY A 620 51.70 5.26 -14.08
C GLY A 620 52.22 3.82 -14.29
N GLY A 621 51.36 2.91 -14.77
CA GLY A 621 51.67 1.50 -15.07
C GLY A 621 51.73 1.16 -16.56
N ASP A 622 51.59 -0.12 -16.91
CA ASP A 622 51.66 -0.63 -18.29
C ASP A 622 50.41 -0.30 -19.13
N LEU A 623 50.55 -0.20 -20.46
CA LEU A 623 49.45 -0.22 -21.42
C LEU A 623 49.50 -1.51 -22.26
N GLU A 624 48.51 -2.40 -22.14
CA GLU A 624 48.35 -3.59 -22.99
C GLU A 624 47.18 -3.40 -23.98
N ASN A 625 47.45 -3.13 -25.25
CA ASN A 625 46.42 -3.11 -26.29
C ASN A 625 46.41 -4.40 -27.12
N ARG A 626 45.26 -5.06 -27.20
CA ARG A 626 44.94 -6.15 -28.14
C ARG A 626 43.74 -5.84 -29.02
N GLY A 627 42.99 -4.78 -28.71
CA GLY A 627 41.82 -4.28 -29.44
C GLY A 627 42.15 -3.06 -30.29
N THR A 628 41.27 -2.05 -30.31
CA THR A 628 41.50 -0.80 -31.06
C THR A 628 41.55 0.40 -30.10
N ILE A 629 42.57 1.25 -30.24
CA ILE A 629 42.62 2.59 -29.63
C ILE A 629 42.74 3.60 -30.78
N LYS A 630 41.79 4.52 -30.88
CA LYS A 630 41.70 5.48 -31.99
C LYS A 630 41.30 6.87 -31.51
N ALA A 631 41.99 7.89 -32.01
CA ALA A 631 41.57 9.29 -31.92
C ALA A 631 41.40 9.88 -33.32
N SER A 632 40.36 10.68 -33.54
CA SER A 632 40.15 11.40 -34.81
C SER A 632 41.02 12.67 -34.89
N GLY A 633 41.52 13.18 -33.75
CA GLY A 633 42.60 14.18 -33.65
C GLY A 633 43.94 13.56 -33.24
N ASP A 634 44.66 14.25 -32.34
CA ASP A 634 45.93 13.78 -31.78
C ASP A 634 45.75 12.56 -30.87
N LEU A 635 46.65 11.57 -30.93
CA LEU A 635 46.71 10.43 -30.01
C LEU A 635 48.00 10.45 -29.20
N GLN A 636 47.94 10.78 -27.91
CA GLN A 636 49.07 10.71 -27.00
C GLN A 636 48.86 9.55 -26.01
N LEU A 637 49.71 8.53 -26.06
CA LEU A 637 49.73 7.42 -25.12
C LEU A 637 51.01 7.48 -24.31
N ARG A 638 50.91 7.66 -23.00
CA ARG A 638 52.04 7.77 -22.08
C ARG A 638 51.88 6.72 -21.00
N SER A 639 52.92 5.91 -20.79
CA SER A 639 52.99 4.87 -19.77
C SER A 639 54.22 5.11 -18.89
N GLY A 640 54.08 4.85 -17.60
CA GLY A 640 55.17 4.84 -16.65
C GLY A 640 56.07 3.61 -16.75
N SER A 641 55.62 2.56 -17.46
CA SER A 641 56.34 1.30 -17.68
C SER A 641 56.26 0.88 -19.16
N ASP A 642 55.71 -0.29 -19.51
CA ASP A 642 55.65 -0.80 -20.89
C ASP A 642 54.37 -0.39 -21.63
N LEU A 643 54.48 -0.09 -22.93
CA LEU A 643 53.36 0.09 -23.85
C LEU A 643 53.38 -1.02 -24.90
N SER A 644 52.49 -2.00 -24.75
CA SER A 644 52.41 -3.21 -25.58
C SER A 644 51.16 -3.23 -26.45
N ASN A 645 51.32 -3.09 -27.77
CA ASN A 645 50.30 -3.34 -28.78
C ASN A 645 50.46 -4.74 -29.39
N ARG A 646 49.67 -5.72 -28.93
CA ARG A 646 49.72 -7.14 -29.34
C ARG A 646 48.46 -7.56 -30.10
N GLY A 647 48.51 -7.61 -31.42
CA GLY A 647 47.33 -7.94 -32.23
C GLY A 647 46.31 -6.80 -32.37
N GLY A 648 46.54 -5.67 -31.70
CA GLY A 648 45.66 -4.51 -31.68
C GLY A 648 46.02 -3.42 -32.70
N LEU A 649 45.15 -2.41 -32.81
CA LEU A 649 45.31 -1.20 -33.63
C LEU A 649 45.46 0.03 -32.73
N LEU A 650 46.48 0.84 -32.99
CA LEU A 650 46.59 2.22 -32.49
C LEU A 650 46.42 3.17 -33.68
N LYS A 651 45.50 4.14 -33.62
CA LYS A 651 45.23 5.05 -34.74
C LYS A 651 45.05 6.52 -34.31
N SER A 652 45.66 7.45 -35.03
CA SER A 652 45.46 8.89 -34.90
C SER A 652 45.05 9.51 -36.23
N GLY A 653 44.09 10.44 -36.20
CA GLY A 653 43.69 11.25 -37.34
C GLY A 653 44.56 12.50 -37.57
N ASP A 654 45.45 12.85 -36.64
CA ASP A 654 46.51 13.84 -36.82
C ASP A 654 47.85 13.31 -36.25
N THR A 655 48.36 13.85 -35.12
CA THR A 655 49.65 13.41 -34.57
C THR A 655 49.52 12.33 -33.51
N MET A 656 50.39 11.32 -33.57
CA MET A 656 50.51 10.28 -32.55
C MET A 656 51.81 10.42 -31.75
N GLN A 657 51.72 10.40 -30.43
CA GLN A 657 52.87 10.31 -29.52
C GLN A 657 52.74 9.08 -28.62
N LEU A 658 53.73 8.19 -28.64
CA LEU A 658 53.81 7.03 -27.76
C LEU A 658 54.99 7.22 -26.80
N VAL A 659 54.76 7.29 -25.49
CA VAL A 659 55.78 7.53 -24.47
C VAL A 659 55.77 6.37 -23.46
N ALA A 660 56.84 5.62 -23.34
CA ALA A 660 57.11 4.67 -22.26
C ALA A 660 58.26 5.24 -21.41
N ARG A 661 57.94 5.94 -20.31
CA ARG A 661 58.89 6.79 -19.55
C ARG A 661 60.13 6.04 -19.06
N ASP A 662 59.94 4.82 -18.57
CA ASP A 662 60.99 3.93 -18.05
C ASP A 662 60.87 2.49 -18.60
N GLY A 663 60.27 2.31 -19.78
CA GLY A 663 59.97 0.96 -20.31
C GLY A 663 60.01 0.82 -21.84
N THR A 664 59.33 -0.20 -22.35
CA THR A 664 59.37 -0.63 -23.74
C THR A 664 58.09 -0.28 -24.48
N VAL A 665 58.22 0.33 -25.66
CA VAL A 665 57.13 0.34 -26.64
C VAL A 665 57.25 -0.93 -27.50
N LEU A 666 56.33 -1.85 -27.32
CA LEU A 666 56.27 -3.16 -27.97
C LEU A 666 55.09 -3.21 -28.94
N ASN A 667 55.35 -3.40 -30.22
CA ASN A 667 54.34 -3.76 -31.21
C ASN A 667 54.61 -5.20 -31.66
N GLN A 668 53.62 -6.09 -31.56
CA GLN A 668 53.72 -7.52 -31.90
C GLN A 668 52.42 -8.06 -32.52
N SER A 669 52.44 -8.40 -33.81
CA SER A 669 51.24 -8.65 -34.62
C SER A 669 50.15 -7.55 -34.60
N GLY A 670 50.44 -6.34 -34.10
CA GLY A 670 49.58 -5.16 -34.09
C GLY A 670 49.92 -4.11 -35.17
N ARG A 671 49.08 -3.08 -35.27
CA ARG A 671 49.19 -2.00 -36.27
C ARG A 671 49.18 -0.63 -35.60
N ILE A 672 50.05 0.27 -36.06
CA ILE A 672 50.11 1.67 -35.63
C ILE A 672 49.89 2.57 -36.85
N GLU A 673 48.86 3.42 -36.84
CA GLU A 673 48.47 4.31 -37.94
C GLU A 673 48.42 5.77 -37.47
N ALA A 674 49.21 6.67 -38.04
CA ALA A 674 49.09 8.12 -37.79
C ALA A 674 48.88 8.87 -39.11
N ASP A 675 47.75 9.56 -39.27
CA ASP A 675 47.43 10.30 -40.49
C ASP A 675 48.30 11.58 -40.64
N GLY A 676 48.90 12.06 -39.55
CA GLY A 676 49.88 13.15 -39.48
C GLY A 676 51.29 12.68 -39.10
N GLY A 677 51.79 13.05 -37.92
CA GLY A 677 53.16 12.73 -37.44
C GLY A 677 53.18 11.65 -36.36
N LEU A 678 54.25 10.85 -36.27
CA LEU A 678 54.42 9.82 -35.23
C LEU A 678 55.70 10.06 -34.43
N ALA A 679 55.58 10.25 -33.11
CA ALA A 679 56.68 10.36 -32.17
C ALA A 679 56.66 9.19 -31.18
N ILE A 680 57.79 8.50 -30.98
CA ILE A 680 57.91 7.41 -30.00
C ILE A 680 59.05 7.71 -29.03
N GLU A 681 58.79 7.78 -27.73
CA GLU A 681 59.76 7.96 -26.65
C GLU A 681 59.79 6.74 -25.73
N ALA A 682 60.87 5.96 -25.66
CA ALA A 682 60.94 4.73 -24.85
C ALA A 682 62.37 4.35 -24.46
N GLU A 683 62.59 3.45 -23.48
CA GLU A 683 63.91 2.81 -23.28
C GLU A 683 64.23 1.85 -24.43
N THR A 684 63.23 1.05 -24.82
CA THR A 684 63.32 0.07 -25.91
C THR A 684 62.14 0.21 -26.86
N PHE A 685 62.38 0.08 -28.16
CA PHE A 685 61.32 -0.01 -29.18
C PHE A 685 61.48 -1.30 -29.99
N ASP A 686 60.44 -2.14 -29.96
CA ASP A 686 60.41 -3.46 -30.61
C ASP A 686 59.16 -3.59 -31.49
N ASN A 687 59.36 -3.66 -32.80
CA ASN A 687 58.29 -3.78 -33.80
C ASN A 687 58.59 -4.98 -34.69
N ARG A 688 58.14 -6.17 -34.27
CA ARG A 688 58.48 -7.46 -34.90
C ARG A 688 57.21 -8.18 -35.34
N PHE A 689 57.09 -8.36 -36.67
CA PHE A 689 55.95 -8.98 -37.37
C PHE A 689 54.72 -8.05 -37.50
N ASP A 690 54.95 -6.76 -37.80
CA ASP A 690 54.00 -5.66 -37.58
C ASP A 690 54.01 -4.59 -38.66
N SER A 691 53.01 -3.69 -38.66
CA SER A 691 52.92 -2.56 -39.60
C SER A 691 52.80 -1.22 -38.88
N ILE A 692 53.63 -0.26 -39.28
CA ILE A 692 53.52 1.16 -38.93
C ILE A 692 53.20 1.92 -40.23
N VAL A 693 52.11 2.66 -40.25
CA VAL A 693 51.66 3.44 -41.40
C VAL A 693 51.54 4.91 -41.00
N THR A 694 52.17 5.79 -41.77
CA THR A 694 52.03 7.24 -41.63
C THR A 694 51.64 7.86 -42.97
N GLU A 695 50.60 8.68 -43.02
CA GLU A 695 50.20 9.34 -44.27
C GLU A 695 51.16 10.51 -44.61
N PRO A 696 51.45 10.80 -45.89
CA PRO A 696 52.57 11.64 -46.29
C PRO A 696 52.41 13.15 -46.03
N SER A 697 51.35 13.57 -45.34
CA SER A 697 50.79 14.90 -45.58
C SER A 697 51.36 16.05 -44.75
N GLN A 698 52.13 15.83 -43.66
CA GLN A 698 52.88 16.96 -43.05
C GLN A 698 54.03 16.72 -42.03
N SER A 699 54.28 15.54 -41.47
CA SER A 699 55.37 15.36 -40.46
C SER A 699 55.98 13.95 -40.50
N GLY A 700 57.30 13.82 -40.24
CA GLY A 700 58.02 12.53 -40.28
C GLY A 700 57.84 11.66 -39.03
N VAL A 701 58.35 10.42 -39.09
CA VAL A 701 58.46 9.52 -37.92
C VAL A 701 59.70 9.89 -37.10
N GLU A 702 59.52 10.27 -35.83
CA GLU A 702 60.61 10.56 -34.89
C GLU A 702 60.63 9.54 -33.74
N ILE A 703 61.64 8.68 -33.68
CA ILE A 703 61.82 7.68 -32.62
C ILE A 703 62.95 8.13 -31.69
N PHE A 704 62.61 8.52 -30.46
CA PHE A 704 63.50 8.90 -29.37
C PHE A 704 63.64 7.74 -28.36
N ALA A 705 64.72 6.95 -28.47
CA ALA A 705 65.04 5.97 -27.44
C ALA A 705 65.91 6.58 -26.32
N GLY A 706 65.31 6.85 -25.15
CA GLY A 706 65.95 7.29 -23.89
C GLY A 706 65.56 8.69 -23.38
N THR A 707 65.76 8.94 -22.07
CA THR A 707 65.53 10.26 -21.44
C THR A 707 66.47 11.34 -22.02
N PRO A 708 66.07 12.63 -22.03
CA PRO A 708 66.80 13.72 -22.69
C PRO A 708 68.28 13.89 -22.29
N ASP A 709 68.69 13.34 -21.14
CA ASP A 709 69.94 13.71 -20.46
C ASP A 709 71.06 12.65 -20.41
N ASN A 710 70.96 11.47 -21.04
CA ASN A 710 72.09 10.50 -20.94
C ASN A 710 72.44 9.71 -22.21
N LYS A 711 73.45 10.20 -22.93
CA LYS A 711 74.06 9.58 -24.12
C LYS A 711 75.11 8.52 -23.74
N THR A 712 74.73 7.33 -23.25
CA THR A 712 75.53 6.08 -23.41
C THR A 712 74.89 4.87 -22.68
N ALA A 713 73.99 4.17 -23.34
CA ALA A 713 73.70 2.75 -23.11
C ALA A 713 73.24 2.13 -24.45
N SER A 714 73.53 0.85 -24.67
CA SER A 714 73.36 0.17 -25.96
C SER A 714 71.89 0.09 -26.40
N ARG A 715 71.57 0.92 -27.39
CA ARG A 715 70.28 1.12 -28.06
C ARG A 715 69.88 -0.09 -28.92
N ARG A 716 68.66 -0.61 -28.77
CA ARG A 716 68.08 -1.59 -29.71
C ARG A 716 66.76 -1.06 -30.27
N VAL A 717 66.80 -0.66 -31.54
CA VAL A 717 65.63 -0.60 -32.40
C VAL A 717 65.64 -1.91 -33.18
N SER A 718 64.65 -2.77 -32.94
CA SER A 718 64.50 -4.04 -33.65
C SER A 718 63.33 -3.93 -34.62
N THR A 719 63.62 -3.62 -35.88
CA THR A 719 62.65 -3.57 -36.97
C THR A 719 62.96 -4.66 -38.00
N ASN A 720 61.92 -5.24 -38.60
CA ASN A 720 62.08 -6.12 -39.76
C ASN A 720 62.39 -5.26 -41.00
N PRO A 721 63.30 -5.65 -41.92
CA PRO A 721 63.66 -4.81 -43.07
C PRO A 721 62.53 -4.55 -44.09
N ALA A 722 61.39 -5.25 -43.97
CA ALA A 722 60.23 -5.12 -44.85
C ALA A 722 59.09 -4.26 -44.28
N ASP A 723 59.16 -3.87 -42.99
CA ASP A 723 58.03 -3.29 -42.26
C ASP A 723 58.09 -1.74 -42.20
N LEU A 724 58.92 -1.13 -43.07
CA LEU A 724 59.04 0.31 -43.27
C LEU A 724 58.80 0.62 -44.76
N GLU A 725 57.57 0.42 -45.24
CA GLU A 725 57.21 0.73 -46.63
C GLU A 725 56.99 2.24 -46.84
N LEU A 726 58.03 2.90 -47.35
CA LEU A 726 57.88 4.01 -48.31
C LEU A 726 57.81 3.35 -49.71
N GLU A 727 56.65 3.43 -50.39
CA GLU A 727 56.29 2.63 -51.58
C GLU A 727 57.38 2.46 -52.69
N SER A 728 57.63 1.22 -53.16
CA SER A 728 57.28 0.72 -54.53
C SER A 728 58.00 -0.58 -55.02
N CYS A 729 57.23 -1.43 -55.74
CA CYS A 729 57.57 -2.47 -56.76
C CYS A 729 57.44 -4.02 -56.49
N TYR A 730 56.26 -4.59 -56.87
CA TYR A 730 55.94 -5.80 -57.69
C TYR A 730 56.79 -7.12 -57.70
N THR A 731 56.23 -8.28 -57.25
CA THR A 731 55.81 -9.52 -58.02
C THR A 731 55.72 -10.87 -57.22
N SER A 732 54.48 -11.41 -57.12
CA SER A 732 53.94 -12.80 -57.26
C SER A 732 54.35 -14.08 -56.45
N SER A 733 53.28 -14.82 -56.03
CA SER A 733 53.00 -16.30 -56.04
C SER A 733 53.59 -17.21 -54.93
N ARG A 734 52.95 -18.19 -54.26
CA ARG A 734 51.60 -18.86 -54.25
C ARG A 734 51.49 -19.81 -53.01
N ASN A 735 50.23 -20.02 -52.54
CA ASN A 735 49.56 -21.20 -51.92
C ASN A 735 50.16 -21.97 -50.72
N ASN A 736 49.39 -22.14 -49.63
CA ASN A 736 48.57 -23.35 -49.35
C ASN A 736 47.76 -23.23 -48.03
N SER A 737 46.47 -23.59 -48.05
CA SER A 737 45.67 -24.00 -46.88
C SER A 737 45.81 -25.53 -46.68
N PRO A 738 45.52 -26.14 -45.51
CA PRO A 738 44.14 -26.30 -44.99
C PRO A 738 43.97 -26.27 -43.45
N THR A 739 42.71 -26.20 -43.02
CA THR A 739 42.13 -26.17 -41.66
C THR A 739 41.90 -27.60 -41.08
N PRO A 740 41.11 -27.81 -40.00
CA PRO A 740 41.36 -27.55 -38.57
C PRO A 740 41.13 -28.83 -37.71
N SER A 741 41.38 -28.82 -36.39
CA SER A 741 40.68 -29.75 -35.46
C SER A 741 40.74 -29.31 -33.99
N SER A 742 39.58 -29.36 -33.35
CA SER A 742 39.34 -29.19 -31.92
C SER A 742 39.36 -30.55 -31.17
N SER A 743 39.86 -30.45 -29.94
CA SER A 743 39.70 -31.32 -28.75
C SER A 743 38.22 -31.45 -28.34
N SER A 744 37.73 -32.35 -27.47
CA SER A 744 38.26 -33.41 -26.59
C SER A 744 37.08 -34.23 -25.99
N TRP A 745 37.35 -35.51 -25.66
CA TRP A 745 37.05 -36.29 -24.44
C TRP A 745 36.16 -35.61 -23.34
N ALA A 746 35.27 -36.21 -22.54
CA ALA A 746 34.69 -37.54 -22.27
C ALA A 746 34.36 -37.61 -20.75
N SER A 747 33.15 -38.11 -20.40
CA SER A 747 32.72 -38.70 -19.11
C SER A 747 32.48 -37.77 -17.90
N ALA A 748 31.52 -37.96 -16.98
CA ALA A 748 30.58 -39.05 -16.70
C ALA A 748 29.36 -38.53 -15.91
N SER A 749 28.17 -39.08 -16.15
CA SER A 749 26.93 -38.81 -15.40
C SER A 749 26.60 -39.99 -14.45
N ALA A 750 26.33 -39.67 -13.19
CA ALA A 750 25.75 -40.58 -12.21
C ALA A 750 24.22 -40.54 -12.31
N ARG A 751 23.59 -41.72 -12.28
CA ARG A 751 22.14 -41.93 -12.35
C ARG A 751 21.51 -41.81 -10.97
N PHE A 752 20.34 -41.17 -10.88
CA PHE A 752 19.42 -41.29 -9.75
C PHE A 752 18.04 -41.74 -10.25
N GLU A 753 17.56 -42.88 -9.78
CA GLU A 753 16.22 -43.44 -10.06
C GLU A 753 15.23 -42.90 -9.02
N ILE A 754 14.29 -42.04 -9.43
CA ILE A 754 13.16 -41.54 -8.61
C ILE A 754 11.90 -42.38 -8.93
N GLY A 755 12.04 -43.70 -9.01
CA GLY A 755 11.02 -44.61 -9.54
C GLY A 755 9.99 -45.15 -8.54
N GLY A 756 9.92 -44.65 -7.31
CA GLY A 756 9.15 -45.31 -6.24
C GLY A 756 8.33 -44.43 -5.30
N LEU A 757 8.18 -43.12 -5.54
CA LEU A 757 7.71 -42.21 -4.49
C LEU A 757 6.21 -41.85 -4.53
N PHE A 758 5.43 -42.22 -5.56
CA PHE A 758 4.02 -41.78 -5.69
C PHE A 758 3.03 -42.93 -5.90
N THR A 759 2.86 -43.75 -4.87
CA THR A 759 1.69 -44.60 -4.75
C THR A 759 1.10 -44.49 -3.36
N ASP A 760 -0.22 -44.60 -3.25
CA ASP A 760 -0.87 -44.77 -1.95
C ASP A 760 -0.46 -46.11 -1.28
N ALA A 761 -0.95 -46.36 -0.06
CA ALA A 761 -0.62 -47.57 0.72
C ALA A 761 -1.03 -48.90 0.03
N ASN A 762 -1.73 -48.85 -1.11
CA ASN A 762 -2.14 -50.02 -1.91
C ASN A 762 -1.44 -50.10 -3.28
N GLY A 763 -0.50 -49.19 -3.59
CA GLY A 763 0.28 -49.23 -4.83
C GLY A 763 -0.38 -48.56 -6.05
N ASN A 764 -1.43 -47.74 -5.85
CA ASN A 764 -2.06 -47.01 -6.95
C ASN A 764 -1.42 -45.62 -7.16
N PRO A 765 -1.17 -45.18 -8.40
CA PRO A 765 -0.63 -43.84 -8.69
C PRO A 765 -1.63 -42.74 -8.29
N ILE A 766 -1.13 -41.72 -7.61
CA ILE A 766 -1.93 -40.55 -7.22
C ILE A 766 -1.92 -39.55 -8.39
N ASN A 767 -2.74 -39.75 -9.43
CA ASN A 767 -2.85 -38.81 -10.56
C ASN A 767 -4.28 -38.31 -10.73
N GLY A 768 -4.49 -37.01 -10.50
CA GLY A 768 -5.60 -36.23 -11.07
C GLY A 768 -5.04 -35.17 -12.03
N GLY A 769 -5.90 -34.45 -12.76
CA GLY A 769 -5.49 -33.37 -13.67
C GLY A 769 -4.84 -32.16 -12.97
N GLU A 770 -4.61 -31.09 -13.73
CA GLU A 770 -4.09 -29.81 -13.22
C GLU A 770 -4.84 -29.37 -11.95
N GLY A 771 -4.10 -28.88 -10.94
CA GLY A 771 -4.63 -28.57 -9.60
C GLY A 771 -4.86 -29.77 -8.67
N SER A 772 -4.62 -31.02 -9.09
CA SER A 772 -4.74 -32.17 -8.19
C SER A 772 -3.52 -32.33 -7.26
N ALA A 773 -3.74 -32.94 -6.10
CA ALA A 773 -2.68 -33.14 -5.09
C ALA A 773 -1.45 -33.90 -5.61
N GLY A 774 -1.61 -34.81 -6.58
CA GLY A 774 -0.50 -35.50 -7.23
C GLY A 774 0.27 -34.63 -8.23
N HIS A 775 -0.44 -33.76 -8.95
CA HIS A 775 0.14 -32.85 -9.94
C HIS A 775 0.88 -31.69 -9.26
N MET A 776 0.31 -31.11 -8.20
CA MET A 776 0.96 -30.09 -7.37
C MET A 776 2.26 -30.61 -6.74
N LEU A 777 2.27 -31.88 -6.28
CA LEU A 777 3.45 -32.51 -5.69
C LEU A 777 4.57 -32.74 -6.73
N LEU A 778 4.21 -33.01 -7.99
CA LEU A 778 5.17 -33.18 -9.07
C LEU A 778 5.84 -31.85 -9.46
N HIS A 779 5.05 -30.77 -9.56
CA HIS A 779 5.55 -29.41 -9.81
C HIS A 779 6.36 -28.87 -8.62
N ALA A 780 6.00 -29.23 -7.39
CA ALA A 780 6.80 -28.93 -6.20
C ALA A 780 8.21 -29.55 -6.28
N LEU A 781 8.32 -30.80 -6.74
CA LEU A 781 9.59 -31.50 -6.83
C LEU A 781 10.44 -31.02 -8.01
N ALA A 782 9.81 -30.71 -9.15
CA ALA A 782 10.48 -30.11 -10.30
C ALA A 782 10.99 -28.69 -9.98
N GLY A 783 10.18 -27.89 -9.29
CA GLY A 783 10.57 -26.55 -8.84
C GLY A 783 11.68 -26.56 -7.78
N CYS A 784 11.64 -27.51 -6.85
CA CYS A 784 12.74 -27.74 -5.90
C CYS A 784 14.05 -28.06 -6.61
N ALA A 785 14.04 -28.99 -7.58
CA ALA A 785 15.24 -29.36 -8.32
C ALA A 785 15.78 -28.22 -9.21
N ALA A 786 14.89 -27.39 -9.76
CA ALA A 786 15.26 -26.21 -10.55
C ALA A 786 15.91 -25.11 -9.69
N ALA A 787 15.39 -24.87 -8.48
CA ALA A 787 15.98 -23.92 -7.54
C ALA A 787 17.35 -24.39 -7.01
N GLU A 788 17.49 -25.69 -6.70
CA GLU A 788 18.75 -26.26 -6.22
C GLU A 788 19.85 -26.24 -7.31
N ALA A 789 19.47 -26.21 -8.59
CA ALA A 789 20.40 -26.05 -9.72
C ALA A 789 20.94 -24.62 -9.90
N THR A 790 20.32 -23.64 -9.23
CA THR A 790 20.73 -22.22 -9.21
C THR A 790 21.16 -21.76 -7.81
N ASP A 791 21.60 -22.70 -6.96
CA ASP A 791 22.02 -22.48 -5.55
C ASP A 791 20.93 -21.88 -4.62
N ALA A 792 19.65 -21.95 -5.00
CA ALA A 792 18.51 -21.48 -4.20
C ALA A 792 17.82 -22.60 -3.41
N ASP A 793 17.07 -22.24 -2.37
CA ASP A 793 16.44 -23.21 -1.48
C ASP A 793 15.32 -24.01 -2.18
N CYS A 794 15.45 -25.33 -2.14
CA CYS A 794 14.47 -26.29 -2.63
C CYS A 794 13.02 -26.00 -2.16
N ALA A 795 12.85 -25.48 -0.93
CA ALA A 795 11.54 -25.13 -0.39
C ALA A 795 10.87 -23.96 -1.14
N ALA A 796 11.65 -22.97 -1.58
CA ALA A 796 11.16 -21.83 -2.34
C ALA A 796 10.86 -22.22 -3.79
N GLY A 797 11.73 -23.03 -4.40
CA GLY A 797 11.47 -23.64 -5.72
C GLY A 797 10.22 -24.50 -5.74
N ALA A 798 10.01 -25.30 -4.68
CA ALA A 798 8.79 -26.09 -4.53
C ALA A 798 7.53 -25.22 -4.37
N ALA A 799 7.63 -24.12 -3.62
CA ALA A 799 6.53 -23.17 -3.45
C ALA A 799 6.15 -22.49 -4.76
N GLY A 800 7.13 -22.08 -5.57
CA GLY A 800 6.90 -21.53 -6.92
C GLY A 800 6.23 -22.53 -7.87
N GLY A 801 6.67 -23.79 -7.86
CA GLY A 801 6.04 -24.86 -8.65
C GLY A 801 4.61 -25.17 -8.23
N ILE A 802 4.30 -25.14 -6.93
CA ILE A 802 2.93 -25.36 -6.41
C ILE A 802 2.03 -24.18 -6.79
N ALA A 803 2.49 -22.93 -6.59
CA ALA A 803 1.72 -21.72 -6.85
C ALA A 803 1.18 -21.65 -8.28
N GLN A 804 2.01 -22.04 -9.26
CA GLN A 804 1.60 -22.07 -10.68
C GLN A 804 0.54 -23.15 -10.97
N SER A 805 0.67 -24.35 -10.39
CA SER A 805 -0.26 -25.47 -10.63
C SER A 805 -1.68 -25.25 -10.07
N ILE A 806 -1.82 -24.33 -9.10
CA ILE A 806 -3.11 -23.87 -8.57
C ILE A 806 -3.72 -22.79 -9.48
N PHE A 807 -2.88 -21.90 -10.01
CA PHE A 807 -3.27 -20.76 -10.83
C PHE A 807 -3.80 -21.17 -12.22
N VAL A 808 -3.09 -22.04 -12.96
CA VAL A 808 -3.48 -22.42 -14.34
C VAL A 808 -4.68 -23.39 -14.37
N GLY A 809 -4.84 -24.25 -13.36
CA GLY A 809 -5.86 -25.30 -13.37
C GLY A 809 -7.25 -24.92 -12.83
N THR A 810 -7.43 -23.73 -12.22
CA THR A 810 -8.67 -23.41 -11.49
C THR A 810 -9.29 -22.03 -11.76
N ASP A 811 -8.67 -21.17 -12.58
CA ASP A 811 -9.15 -19.82 -12.83
C ASP A 811 -9.79 -19.65 -14.23
N PRO A 812 -11.13 -19.51 -14.35
CA PRO A 812 -11.78 -19.21 -15.63
C PRO A 812 -11.46 -17.81 -16.19
N ALA A 813 -10.85 -16.90 -15.40
CA ALA A 813 -10.44 -15.56 -15.82
C ALA A 813 -9.17 -15.56 -16.70
N LEU A 814 -8.54 -16.73 -16.92
CA LEU A 814 -7.40 -16.88 -17.82
C LEU A 814 -7.79 -17.05 -19.30
N ALA A 815 -9.08 -17.26 -19.60
CA ALA A 815 -9.57 -17.40 -20.97
C ALA A 815 -9.61 -16.03 -21.68
N GLY A 816 -8.54 -15.69 -22.39
CA GLY A 816 -8.41 -14.46 -23.18
C GLY A 816 -7.27 -13.52 -22.77
N LEU A 817 -6.42 -13.94 -21.82
CA LEU A 817 -5.16 -13.25 -21.51
C LEU A 817 -4.06 -13.67 -22.51
N SER A 818 -3.12 -12.77 -22.77
CA SER A 818 -1.92 -13.08 -23.52
C SER A 818 -0.94 -13.92 -22.69
N ASP A 819 -0.10 -14.71 -23.36
CA ASP A 819 0.91 -15.55 -22.69
C ASP A 819 1.85 -14.72 -21.78
N TYR A 820 2.07 -13.44 -22.11
CA TYR A 820 2.84 -12.49 -21.30
C TYR A 820 2.16 -12.14 -19.97
N GLU A 821 0.83 -11.95 -19.97
CA GLU A 821 0.06 -11.62 -18.77
C GLU A 821 -0.07 -12.83 -17.84
N ILE A 822 -0.17 -14.03 -18.41
CA ILE A 822 -0.15 -15.28 -17.64
C ILE A 822 1.23 -15.46 -16.99
N GLN A 823 2.32 -15.14 -17.70
CA GLN A 823 3.69 -15.19 -17.17
C GLN A 823 3.95 -14.20 -16.04
N LYS A 824 3.59 -12.92 -16.20
CA LYS A 824 3.84 -11.87 -15.19
C LYS A 824 3.05 -12.11 -13.89
N ARG A 825 1.86 -12.71 -14.01
CA ARG A 825 1.06 -13.10 -12.84
C ARG A 825 1.61 -14.35 -12.17
N ALA A 826 2.04 -15.35 -12.94
CA ALA A 826 2.73 -16.52 -12.40
C ALA A 826 4.03 -16.13 -11.67
N GLU A 827 4.78 -15.17 -12.21
CA GLU A 827 5.98 -14.59 -11.59
C GLU A 827 5.67 -13.91 -10.25
N LEU A 828 4.62 -13.08 -10.19
CA LEU A 828 4.14 -12.43 -8.97
C LEU A 828 3.72 -13.46 -7.89
N PHE A 829 2.93 -14.46 -8.25
CA PHE A 829 2.50 -15.50 -7.30
C PHE A 829 3.68 -16.36 -6.83
N GLY A 830 4.64 -16.65 -7.71
CA GLY A 830 5.89 -17.31 -7.34
C GLY A 830 6.73 -16.48 -6.37
N ALA A 831 6.82 -15.16 -6.57
CA ALA A 831 7.53 -14.25 -5.67
C ALA A 831 6.90 -14.21 -4.27
N VAL A 832 5.56 -14.09 -4.19
CA VAL A 832 4.82 -14.12 -2.92
C VAL A 832 4.98 -15.47 -2.22
N ALA A 833 4.93 -16.58 -2.95
CA ALA A 833 5.13 -17.92 -2.40
C ALA A 833 6.58 -18.14 -1.89
N GLY A 834 7.58 -17.62 -2.62
CA GLY A 834 8.98 -17.63 -2.20
C GLY A 834 9.24 -16.80 -0.95
N LEU A 835 8.55 -15.67 -0.79
CA LEU A 835 8.62 -14.81 0.39
C LEU A 835 8.12 -15.54 1.64
N LEU A 836 6.99 -16.23 1.52
CA LEU A 836 6.37 -17.01 2.59
C LEU A 836 7.16 -18.26 2.97
N ALA A 837 7.81 -18.91 2.00
CA ALA A 837 8.52 -20.18 2.21
C ALA A 837 9.96 -20.02 2.73
N SER A 838 10.62 -18.88 2.44
CA SER A 838 12.04 -18.67 2.74
C SER A 838 12.33 -17.76 3.93
N GLY A 839 11.29 -17.20 4.57
CA GLY A 839 11.47 -16.26 5.67
C GLY A 839 12.10 -14.93 5.24
N GLY A 840 11.90 -14.51 3.98
CA GLY A 840 12.36 -13.22 3.48
C GLY A 840 13.70 -13.20 2.74
N ASN A 841 14.25 -14.35 2.33
CA ASN A 841 15.51 -14.37 1.56
C ASN A 841 15.25 -14.01 0.09
N ALA A 842 15.87 -12.92 -0.38
CA ALA A 842 15.67 -12.34 -1.71
C ALA A 842 16.04 -13.29 -2.86
N ASP A 843 17.10 -14.09 -2.73
CA ASP A 843 17.55 -15.03 -3.78
C ASP A 843 16.51 -16.15 -3.98
N ASN A 844 15.82 -16.51 -2.90
CA ASN A 844 14.78 -17.53 -2.89
C ASN A 844 13.43 -17.03 -3.43
N VAL A 845 13.13 -15.73 -3.25
CA VAL A 845 11.95 -15.06 -3.84
C VAL A 845 12.08 -14.97 -5.36
N VAL A 846 13.26 -14.58 -5.85
CA VAL A 846 13.56 -14.49 -7.28
C VAL A 846 13.56 -15.87 -7.94
N ALA A 847 14.14 -16.89 -7.29
CA ALA A 847 14.12 -18.25 -7.79
C ALA A 847 12.69 -18.83 -7.87
N ALA A 848 11.84 -18.60 -6.86
CA ALA A 848 10.45 -19.06 -6.86
C ALA A 848 9.60 -18.39 -7.96
N ALA A 849 9.83 -17.09 -8.22
CA ALA A 849 9.18 -16.34 -9.29
C ALA A 849 9.57 -16.87 -10.69
N ALA A 850 10.87 -17.10 -10.93
CA ALA A 850 11.37 -17.63 -12.20
C ALA A 850 10.89 -19.06 -12.49
N VAL A 851 10.84 -19.91 -11.44
CA VAL A 851 10.32 -21.28 -11.55
C VAL A 851 8.82 -21.30 -11.87
N ALA A 852 8.03 -20.40 -11.26
CA ALA A 852 6.59 -20.28 -11.54
C ALA A 852 6.31 -19.78 -12.97
N GLN A 853 7.14 -18.85 -13.48
CA GLN A 853 7.07 -18.37 -14.86
C GLN A 853 7.39 -19.50 -15.87
N SER A 854 8.47 -20.24 -15.66
CA SER A 854 8.91 -21.31 -16.56
C SER A 854 7.90 -22.47 -16.63
N ALA A 855 7.24 -22.79 -15.52
CA ALA A 855 6.21 -23.81 -15.47
C ALA A 855 4.92 -23.42 -16.23
N ALA A 856 4.64 -22.13 -16.43
CA ALA A 856 3.47 -21.63 -17.14
C ALA A 856 3.59 -21.69 -18.68
N LEU A 857 4.81 -21.87 -19.22
CA LEU A 857 5.13 -21.72 -20.64
C LEU A 857 5.20 -23.04 -21.45
N ASN A 858 5.05 -24.21 -20.84
CA ASN A 858 5.36 -25.48 -21.47
C ASN A 858 4.11 -26.33 -21.81
N ASN A 859 3.54 -26.19 -23.03
CA ASN A 859 2.60 -27.13 -23.72
C ASN A 859 2.76 -27.05 -25.28
N TYR A 860 2.30 -28.05 -26.05
CA TYR A 860 3.10 -28.73 -27.11
C TYR A 860 2.73 -28.51 -28.61
N LEU A 861 3.28 -27.44 -29.24
CA LEU A 861 3.51 -27.31 -30.70
C LEU A 861 5.01 -27.12 -31.00
N SER A 862 5.50 -27.52 -32.18
CA SER A 862 6.87 -27.12 -32.62
C SER A 862 6.93 -25.64 -33.02
N HIS A 863 8.10 -25.00 -32.89
CA HIS A 863 8.29 -23.57 -33.16
C HIS A 863 7.85 -23.17 -34.57
N THR A 864 8.15 -23.99 -35.58
CA THR A 864 7.75 -23.75 -36.96
C THR A 864 6.24 -23.86 -37.19
N GLU A 865 5.55 -24.74 -36.44
CA GLU A 865 4.09 -24.90 -36.52
C GLU A 865 3.38 -23.77 -35.76
N ALA A 866 3.92 -23.33 -34.63
CA ALA A 866 3.44 -22.18 -33.86
C ALA A 866 3.64 -20.86 -34.61
N ALA A 867 4.79 -20.66 -35.27
CA ALA A 867 5.06 -19.49 -36.10
C ALA A 867 4.16 -19.44 -37.35
N LEU A 868 3.99 -20.57 -38.06
CA LEU A 868 3.08 -20.65 -39.21
C LEU A 868 1.62 -20.43 -38.80
N ARG A 869 1.21 -20.91 -37.63
CA ARG A 869 -0.11 -20.67 -37.06
C ARG A 869 -0.32 -19.17 -36.83
N SER A 870 0.68 -18.47 -36.29
CA SER A 870 0.66 -17.01 -36.11
C SER A 870 0.57 -16.28 -37.46
N ASP A 871 1.43 -16.63 -38.43
CA ASP A 871 1.43 -16.03 -39.77
C ASP A 871 0.10 -16.23 -40.51
N LEU A 872 -0.55 -17.40 -40.36
CA LEU A 872 -1.86 -17.67 -40.93
C LEU A 872 -2.96 -16.83 -40.27
N VAL A 873 -2.90 -16.61 -38.95
CA VAL A 873 -3.82 -15.71 -38.23
C VAL A 873 -3.65 -14.28 -38.74
N ASP A 874 -2.42 -13.80 -38.86
CA ASP A 874 -2.10 -12.45 -39.35
C ASP A 874 -2.54 -12.26 -40.81
N LYS A 875 -2.32 -13.25 -41.66
CA LYS A 875 -2.79 -13.25 -43.05
C LYS A 875 -4.32 -13.23 -43.15
N LEU A 876 -5.02 -14.00 -42.31
CA LEU A 876 -6.50 -14.04 -42.25
C LEU A 876 -7.13 -12.74 -41.77
N LEU A 877 -6.36 -11.91 -41.06
CA LEU A 877 -6.77 -10.60 -40.57
C LEU A 877 -6.44 -9.45 -41.54
N SER A 878 -5.71 -9.73 -42.63
CA SER A 878 -5.39 -8.76 -43.70
C SER A 878 -6.57 -8.47 -44.65
N GLU A 879 -6.53 -7.32 -45.34
CA GLU A 879 -7.61 -6.90 -46.28
C GLU A 879 -7.79 -7.87 -47.47
N GLU A 880 -6.76 -8.64 -47.84
CA GLU A 880 -6.85 -9.68 -48.88
C GLU A 880 -7.92 -10.74 -48.55
N CYS A 881 -8.10 -11.08 -47.27
CA CYS A 881 -9.08 -12.06 -46.82
C CYS A 881 -10.49 -11.47 -46.59
N GLN A 882 -10.60 -10.14 -46.51
CA GLN A 882 -11.88 -9.44 -46.36
C GLN A 882 -12.66 -9.36 -47.69
N SER A 883 -11.98 -9.54 -48.82
CA SER A 883 -12.57 -9.56 -50.16
C SER A 883 -13.01 -10.96 -50.65
N GLY A 884 -12.71 -12.01 -49.85
CA GLY A 884 -12.97 -13.41 -50.14
C GLY A 884 -11.82 -14.09 -50.89
N GLY A 885 -11.38 -15.26 -50.41
CA GLY A 885 -10.27 -16.02 -51.02
C GLY A 885 -9.39 -16.82 -50.03
N CYS A 886 -9.48 -16.57 -48.73
CA CYS A 886 -8.61 -17.17 -47.71
C CYS A 886 -9.21 -18.39 -46.99
N GLU A 887 -10.10 -19.11 -47.67
CA GLU A 887 -10.79 -20.26 -47.08
C GLU A 887 -9.83 -21.44 -46.85
N GLU A 888 -8.76 -21.52 -47.66
CA GLU A 888 -7.67 -22.49 -47.52
C GLU A 888 -6.74 -22.15 -46.34
N ASP A 889 -6.42 -20.87 -46.11
CA ASP A 889 -5.62 -20.41 -44.96
C ASP A 889 -6.38 -20.58 -43.63
N LEU A 890 -7.69 -20.33 -43.62
CA LEU A 890 -8.57 -20.58 -42.47
C LEU A 890 -8.69 -22.08 -42.17
N SER A 891 -8.72 -22.91 -43.21
CA SER A 891 -8.69 -24.37 -43.05
C SER A 891 -7.35 -24.84 -42.48
N LYS A 892 -6.23 -24.25 -42.91
CA LYS A 892 -4.89 -24.59 -42.40
C LYS A 892 -4.68 -24.16 -40.96
N LEU A 893 -5.22 -23.01 -40.56
CA LEU A 893 -5.22 -22.55 -39.17
C LEU A 893 -6.04 -23.48 -38.26
N ARG A 894 -7.20 -23.97 -38.73
CA ARG A 894 -8.01 -24.96 -38.01
C ARG A 894 -7.29 -26.29 -37.86
N GLU A 895 -6.62 -26.75 -38.92
CA GLU A 895 -5.82 -27.99 -38.91
C GLU A 895 -4.67 -27.92 -37.88
N LEU A 896 -3.99 -26.77 -37.75
CA LEU A 896 -2.93 -26.58 -36.75
C LEU A 896 -3.46 -26.54 -35.32
N ASN A 897 -4.64 -25.93 -35.10
CA ASN A 897 -5.32 -25.94 -33.79
C ASN A 897 -5.82 -27.33 -33.40
N GLU A 898 -6.33 -28.12 -34.36
CA GLU A 898 -6.73 -29.50 -34.11
C GLU A 898 -5.53 -30.41 -33.86
N LEU A 899 -4.40 -30.16 -34.54
CA LEU A 899 -3.16 -30.93 -34.38
C LEU A 899 -2.52 -30.77 -32.99
N ASP A 900 -2.55 -29.56 -32.44
CA ASP A 900 -2.12 -29.23 -31.08
C ASP A 900 -2.88 -30.07 -30.04
N LEU A 901 -4.21 -29.93 -30.04
CA LEU A 901 -5.12 -30.66 -29.15
C LEU A 901 -5.03 -32.18 -29.34
N GLN A 902 -4.84 -32.66 -30.57
CA GLN A 902 -4.70 -34.07 -30.89
C GLN A 902 -3.38 -34.65 -30.37
N ARG A 903 -2.27 -33.91 -30.47
CA ARG A 903 -0.94 -34.37 -30.00
C ARG A 903 -0.85 -34.42 -28.49
N ASP A 904 -1.49 -33.48 -27.80
CA ASP A 904 -1.64 -33.54 -26.34
C ASP A 904 -2.47 -34.76 -25.90
N ALA A 905 -3.57 -35.03 -26.61
CA ALA A 905 -4.40 -36.21 -26.36
C ALA A 905 -3.67 -37.52 -26.68
N ASP A 906 -2.92 -37.57 -27.77
CA ASP A 906 -2.16 -38.76 -28.22
C ASP A 906 -0.97 -39.03 -27.29
N PHE A 907 -0.27 -37.99 -26.83
CA PHE A 907 0.80 -38.11 -25.82
C PHE A 907 0.25 -38.64 -24.50
N ALA A 908 -0.83 -38.04 -23.99
CA ALA A 908 -1.50 -38.47 -22.77
C ALA A 908 -2.01 -39.92 -22.87
N ALA A 909 -2.57 -40.32 -24.02
CA ALA A 909 -3.06 -41.68 -24.26
C ALA A 909 -1.91 -42.70 -24.40
N ALA A 910 -0.82 -42.34 -25.08
CA ALA A 910 0.33 -43.21 -25.30
C ALA A 910 1.15 -43.44 -24.02
N CYS A 911 1.28 -42.41 -23.18
CA CYS A 911 2.04 -42.45 -21.93
C CYS A 911 1.23 -42.85 -20.70
N GLY A 912 -0.10 -42.78 -20.75
CA GLY A 912 -1.00 -43.18 -19.67
C GLY A 912 -0.97 -44.67 -19.31
N ALA A 913 -0.45 -45.54 -20.18
CA ALA A 913 -0.28 -46.98 -19.92
C ALA A 913 1.09 -47.35 -19.31
N GLY A 914 1.99 -46.38 -19.13
CA GLY A 914 3.34 -46.54 -18.57
C GLY A 914 4.45 -46.08 -19.53
N SER A 915 5.41 -45.32 -19.00
CA SER A 915 6.45 -44.59 -19.75
C SER A 915 7.45 -45.44 -20.55
N ALA A 916 7.45 -46.77 -20.35
CA ALA A 916 8.31 -47.70 -21.07
C ALA A 916 7.71 -48.23 -22.39
N SER A 917 6.44 -47.96 -22.66
CA SER A 917 5.77 -48.39 -23.91
C SER A 917 6.47 -47.79 -25.13
N ALA A 918 6.44 -48.52 -26.26
CA ALA A 918 7.08 -48.03 -27.49
C ALA A 918 6.33 -46.80 -28.03
N GLU A 919 5.03 -46.75 -27.76
CA GLU A 919 4.09 -45.70 -28.11
C GLU A 919 4.41 -44.41 -27.31
N CYS A 920 4.62 -44.50 -25.99
CA CYS A 920 4.99 -43.34 -25.18
C CYS A 920 6.36 -42.79 -25.56
N ARG A 921 7.35 -43.66 -25.83
CA ARG A 921 8.68 -43.23 -26.28
C ARG A 921 8.65 -42.54 -27.64
N SER A 922 7.74 -42.96 -28.52
CA SER A 922 7.50 -42.31 -29.81
C SER A 922 6.93 -40.90 -29.63
N GLU A 923 5.93 -40.71 -28.76
CA GLU A 923 5.36 -39.38 -28.52
C GLU A 923 6.32 -38.46 -27.75
N LEU A 924 7.11 -38.99 -26.82
CA LEU A 924 8.20 -38.25 -26.15
C LEU A 924 9.29 -37.75 -27.10
N THR A 925 9.61 -38.50 -28.16
CA THR A 925 10.62 -38.07 -29.15
C THR A 925 10.11 -36.87 -29.95
N LYS A 926 8.82 -36.89 -30.35
CA LYS A 926 8.20 -35.75 -31.03
C LYS A 926 8.13 -34.52 -30.12
N LEU A 927 7.90 -34.73 -28.81
CA LEU A 927 7.94 -33.68 -27.77
C LEU A 927 9.29 -32.98 -27.73
N GLN A 928 10.34 -33.80 -27.76
CA GLN A 928 11.71 -33.35 -27.73
C GLN A 928 12.12 -32.63 -29.02
N ASP A 929 11.72 -33.13 -30.20
CA ASP A 929 11.96 -32.48 -31.49
C ASP A 929 11.26 -31.11 -31.60
N ALA A 930 10.05 -30.97 -31.04
CA ALA A 930 9.35 -29.69 -30.98
C ALA A 930 10.09 -28.68 -30.08
N PHE A 931 10.58 -29.13 -28.93
CA PHE A 931 11.34 -28.29 -28.00
C PHE A 931 12.67 -27.81 -28.61
N GLU A 932 13.43 -28.69 -29.28
CA GLU A 932 14.69 -28.33 -29.96
C GLU A 932 14.49 -27.32 -31.11
N SER A 933 13.30 -27.27 -31.72
CA SER A 933 12.99 -26.30 -32.79
C SER A 933 12.88 -24.84 -32.31
N TYR A 934 12.64 -24.60 -31.01
CA TYR A 934 12.63 -23.24 -30.42
C TYR A 934 14.04 -22.71 -30.17
N GLU A 935 15.04 -23.57 -29.89
CA GLU A 935 16.43 -23.16 -29.72
C GLU A 935 17.13 -22.78 -31.05
N GLY A 936 16.66 -23.29 -32.19
CA GLY A 936 17.28 -23.06 -33.50
C GLY A 936 17.01 -21.68 -34.13
N ALA A 937 16.00 -20.94 -33.68
CA ALA A 937 15.51 -19.71 -34.32
C ALA A 937 16.39 -18.46 -34.09
N TYR A 938 17.35 -18.51 -33.15
CA TYR A 938 18.35 -17.46 -32.94
C TYR A 938 19.60 -17.57 -33.83
N ARG A 939 19.53 -18.33 -34.93
CA ARG A 939 20.56 -18.35 -35.98
C ARG A 939 19.97 -18.18 -37.38
N SER A 940 19.61 -16.96 -37.78
CA SER A 940 20.11 -16.34 -39.03
C SER A 940 19.46 -14.98 -39.38
N ARG A 941 20.33 -13.98 -39.52
CA ARG A 941 20.38 -12.81 -40.45
C ARG A 941 19.12 -12.26 -41.13
N GLU A 942 19.09 -10.91 -41.13
CA GLU A 942 18.53 -9.99 -42.16
C GLU A 942 17.00 -9.79 -42.20
N VAL A 943 16.44 -8.91 -41.34
CA VAL A 943 15.42 -7.94 -41.78
C VAL A 943 15.55 -6.65 -40.94
N LEU A 944 16.03 -5.58 -41.58
CA LEU A 944 16.08 -4.20 -41.08
C LEU A 944 14.79 -3.45 -41.46
N ALA A 945 14.43 -2.47 -40.63
CA ALA A 945 13.83 -1.16 -40.98
C ALA A 945 12.37 -1.09 -41.50
N ASP A 946 11.46 -0.53 -40.68
CA ASP A 946 10.63 0.65 -41.03
C ASP A 946 9.86 1.15 -39.78
N GLY A 947 9.84 2.47 -39.56
CA GLY A 947 9.37 3.13 -38.34
C GLY A 947 7.86 3.35 -38.27
N THR A 948 7.09 2.25 -38.19
CA THR A 948 5.61 2.27 -38.13
C THR A 948 5.02 1.94 -36.75
N LEU A 949 5.87 1.70 -35.74
CA LEU A 949 5.47 1.40 -34.35
C LEU A 949 4.73 2.57 -33.66
N GLY A 950 4.99 3.82 -34.07
CA GLY A 950 4.46 5.02 -33.40
C GLY A 950 3.00 5.36 -33.70
N GLU A 951 2.50 5.07 -34.90
CA GLU A 951 1.11 5.42 -35.28
C GLU A 951 0.08 4.35 -34.86
N TYR A 952 0.54 3.11 -34.59
CA TYR A 952 -0.29 2.01 -34.07
C TYR A 952 -0.74 2.24 -32.62
N LEU A 953 0.13 2.85 -31.79
CA LEU A 953 -0.12 3.12 -30.37
C LEU A 953 -1.20 4.22 -30.14
N ASP A 954 -1.29 5.23 -31.01
CA ASP A 954 -2.28 6.33 -30.88
C ASP A 954 -3.72 5.89 -31.25
N VAL A 955 -3.87 4.90 -32.14
CA VAL A 955 -5.19 4.40 -32.57
C VAL A 955 -5.73 3.34 -31.62
N ALA A 956 -4.85 2.50 -31.04
CA ALA A 956 -5.21 1.54 -29.99
C ALA A 956 -5.74 2.25 -28.71
N SER A 957 -5.16 3.40 -28.36
CA SER A 957 -5.62 4.27 -27.27
C SER A 957 -7.06 4.78 -27.46
N LYS A 958 -7.46 5.17 -28.68
CA LYS A 958 -8.78 5.80 -28.94
C LYS A 958 -9.95 4.83 -28.99
N PHE A 959 -9.74 3.54 -29.28
CA PHE A 959 -10.81 2.54 -29.41
C PHE A 959 -11.16 1.85 -28.07
N GLY A 960 -10.21 1.74 -27.14
CA GLY A 960 -10.41 1.15 -25.80
C GLY A 960 -11.30 1.99 -24.87
N THR A 961 -11.25 3.32 -25.00
CA THR A 961 -12.03 4.26 -24.18
C THR A 961 -13.56 4.16 -24.35
N TYR A 962 -14.07 3.65 -25.48
CA TYR A 962 -15.51 3.67 -25.77
C TYR A 962 -16.29 2.45 -25.21
N ARG A 963 -15.62 1.40 -24.73
CA ARG A 963 -16.27 0.15 -24.26
C ARG A 963 -16.11 -0.16 -22.76
N SER A 964 -15.09 0.37 -22.09
CA SER A 964 -14.86 0.17 -20.64
C SER A 964 -15.87 0.91 -19.75
N GLU A 965 -16.45 2.01 -20.23
CA GLU A 965 -17.41 2.83 -19.48
C GLU A 965 -18.75 2.12 -19.18
N ALA A 966 -19.16 1.12 -19.97
CA ALA A 966 -20.46 0.46 -19.83
C ALA A 966 -20.47 -0.67 -18.78
N MET A 967 -19.38 -1.44 -18.62
CA MET A 967 -19.29 -2.54 -17.65
C MET A 967 -18.87 -2.08 -16.25
N SER A 968 -18.02 -1.05 -16.16
CA SER A 968 -17.70 -0.37 -14.89
C SER A 968 -18.96 0.19 -14.21
N LYS A 969 -19.92 0.69 -15.01
CA LYS A 969 -21.21 1.18 -14.54
C LYS A 969 -22.13 0.06 -14.00
N ALA A 970 -22.13 -1.11 -14.63
CA ALA A 970 -22.96 -2.26 -14.20
C ALA A 970 -22.45 -2.90 -12.89
N ALA A 971 -21.13 -2.98 -12.73
CA ALA A 971 -20.49 -3.51 -11.51
C ALA A 971 -20.67 -2.55 -10.32
N ARG A 972 -20.51 -1.24 -10.54
CA ARG A 972 -20.80 -0.20 -9.52
C ARG A 972 -22.26 -0.21 -9.08
N GLU A 973 -23.21 -0.36 -10.02
CA GLU A 973 -24.65 -0.44 -9.71
C GLU A 973 -25.04 -1.73 -8.97
N ALA A 974 -24.28 -2.82 -9.10
CA ALA A 974 -24.48 -4.07 -8.34
C ALA A 974 -23.94 -3.96 -6.91
N LEU A 975 -22.77 -3.35 -6.73
CA LEU A 975 -22.14 -3.11 -5.42
C LEU A 975 -22.99 -2.22 -4.50
N ILE A 976 -23.66 -1.23 -5.06
CA ILE A 976 -24.53 -0.28 -4.33
C ILE A 976 -25.80 -0.94 -3.76
N GLU A 977 -26.22 -2.10 -4.30
CA GLU A 977 -27.49 -2.76 -3.95
C GLU A 977 -27.35 -4.02 -3.06
N MET A 978 -26.16 -4.25 -2.48
CA MET A 978 -25.87 -5.42 -1.65
C MET A 978 -26.01 -5.15 -0.14
N PRO A 979 -26.64 -6.05 0.65
CA PRO A 979 -26.64 -5.96 2.11
C PRO A 979 -25.29 -6.34 2.74
N MET A 980 -24.93 -5.63 3.82
CA MET A 980 -23.61 -5.49 4.49
C MET A 980 -22.94 -6.75 5.10
N ASP A 981 -23.49 -7.97 5.01
CA ASP A 981 -22.94 -9.10 5.78
C ASP A 981 -21.80 -9.87 5.08
N SER A 982 -21.62 -9.73 3.76
CA SER A 982 -20.62 -10.51 2.99
C SER A 982 -19.20 -9.94 3.04
N ALA A 983 -19.03 -8.64 3.34
CA ALA A 983 -17.71 -7.98 3.45
C ALA A 983 -17.00 -8.27 4.79
N LYS A 984 -17.71 -8.86 5.75
CA LYS A 984 -17.21 -9.13 7.10
C LYS A 984 -16.23 -10.32 7.15
N GLY A 985 -16.41 -11.32 6.29
CA GLY A 985 -15.62 -12.56 6.32
C GLY A 985 -14.15 -12.42 5.89
N VAL A 986 -13.84 -11.48 5.00
CA VAL A 986 -12.45 -11.23 4.56
C VAL A 986 -11.68 -10.44 5.60
N VAL A 987 -12.34 -9.49 6.26
CA VAL A 987 -11.76 -8.69 7.37
C VAL A 987 -11.57 -9.55 8.62
N ASP A 988 -12.55 -10.41 8.96
CA ASP A 988 -12.46 -11.33 10.10
C ASP A 988 -11.33 -12.37 9.92
N LEU A 989 -11.05 -12.83 8.69
CA LEU A 989 -9.99 -13.82 8.43
C LEU A 989 -8.59 -13.23 8.57
N VAL A 990 -8.41 -11.96 8.20
CA VAL A 990 -7.15 -11.22 8.39
C VAL A 990 -6.89 -10.96 9.88
N GLU A 991 -7.93 -10.58 10.63
CA GLU A 991 -7.85 -10.37 12.09
C GLU A 991 -7.56 -11.67 12.87
N ILE A 992 -8.24 -12.77 12.52
CA ILE A 992 -7.98 -14.10 13.12
C ILE A 992 -6.58 -14.61 12.77
N SER A 993 -6.08 -14.31 11.56
CA SER A 993 -4.73 -14.72 11.14
C SER A 993 -3.63 -13.92 11.86
N ALA A 994 -3.81 -12.62 12.05
CA ALA A 994 -2.90 -11.77 12.82
C ALA A 994 -2.83 -12.19 14.30
N LEU A 995 -3.97 -12.49 14.93
CA LEU A 995 -4.03 -12.97 16.33
C LEU A 995 -3.41 -14.38 16.48
N ALA A 996 -3.60 -15.27 15.52
CA ALA A 996 -3.01 -16.60 15.54
C ALA A 996 -1.47 -16.58 15.41
N LEU A 997 -0.92 -15.63 14.64
CA LEU A 997 0.52 -15.42 14.45
C LEU A 997 1.23 -14.86 15.70
N THR A 998 0.50 -14.17 16.56
CA THR A 998 1.00 -13.66 17.86
C THR A 998 0.83 -14.66 19.02
N GLY A 999 0.31 -15.86 18.73
CA GLY A 999 0.20 -16.98 19.68
C GLY A 999 -1.16 -17.12 20.36
N ASP A 1000 -2.21 -16.42 19.90
CA ASP A 1000 -3.56 -16.55 20.47
C ASP A 1000 -4.19 -17.91 20.12
N GLU A 1001 -4.41 -18.73 21.16
CA GLU A 1001 -4.92 -20.11 21.00
C GLU A 1001 -6.36 -20.17 20.49
N THR A 1002 -7.16 -19.12 20.71
CA THR A 1002 -8.58 -19.07 20.28
C THR A 1002 -8.64 -18.80 18.78
N ALA A 1003 -7.84 -17.85 18.30
CA ALA A 1003 -7.70 -17.53 16.88
C ALA A 1003 -7.10 -18.71 16.09
N GLN A 1004 -6.12 -19.42 16.66
CA GLN A 1004 -5.57 -20.64 16.06
C GLN A 1004 -6.62 -21.77 15.93
N GLN A 1005 -7.56 -21.87 16.87
CA GLN A 1005 -8.67 -22.83 16.78
C GLN A 1005 -9.72 -22.42 15.76
N GLN A 1006 -9.99 -21.12 15.61
CA GLN A 1006 -10.91 -20.58 14.61
C GLN A 1006 -10.37 -20.80 13.19
N LEU A 1007 -9.08 -20.57 12.94
CA LEU A 1007 -8.43 -20.88 11.66
C LEU A 1007 -8.53 -22.37 11.29
N LYS A 1008 -8.35 -23.26 12.27
CA LYS A 1008 -8.54 -24.72 12.07
C LYS A 1008 -9.99 -25.08 11.74
N LEU A 1009 -10.95 -24.38 12.34
CA LEU A 1009 -12.38 -24.58 12.07
C LEU A 1009 -12.76 -24.09 10.66
N VAL A 1010 -12.25 -22.91 10.26
CA VAL A 1010 -12.43 -22.37 8.90
C VAL A 1010 -11.84 -23.34 7.88
N ALA A 1011 -10.59 -23.79 8.07
CA ALA A 1011 -9.97 -24.78 7.19
C ALA A 1011 -10.77 -26.09 7.09
N SER A 1012 -11.37 -26.55 8.20
CA SER A 1012 -12.22 -27.75 8.21
C SER A 1012 -13.56 -27.53 7.49
N GLN A 1013 -14.16 -26.35 7.59
CA GLN A 1013 -15.43 -26.05 6.92
C GLN A 1013 -15.23 -25.82 5.41
N THR A 1014 -14.13 -25.18 5.03
CA THR A 1014 -13.69 -25.09 3.64
C THR A 1014 -13.44 -26.49 3.07
N TRP A 1015 -12.85 -27.39 3.86
CA TRP A 1015 -12.65 -28.79 3.49
C TRP A 1015 -13.96 -29.57 3.30
N ASP A 1016 -14.99 -29.28 4.10
CA ASP A 1016 -16.31 -29.91 3.94
C ASP A 1016 -17.07 -29.36 2.72
N LEU A 1017 -16.91 -28.07 2.39
CA LEU A 1017 -17.40 -27.45 1.15
C LEU A 1017 -16.72 -28.03 -0.10
N ILE A 1018 -15.41 -28.28 -0.03
CA ILE A 1018 -14.60 -28.91 -1.10
C ILE A 1018 -15.04 -30.36 -1.36
N LYS A 1019 -15.52 -31.07 -0.33
CA LYS A 1019 -16.00 -32.46 -0.45
C LYS A 1019 -17.39 -32.61 -1.07
N ASP A 1020 -18.29 -31.65 -0.85
CA ASP A 1020 -19.65 -31.66 -1.41
C ASP A 1020 -20.17 -30.23 -1.68
N PRO A 1021 -19.76 -29.61 -2.81
CA PRO A 1021 -20.09 -28.21 -3.13
C PRO A 1021 -21.57 -27.97 -3.40
N ILE A 1022 -22.31 -29.01 -3.78
CA ILE A 1022 -23.70 -28.94 -4.24
C ILE A 1022 -24.68 -29.25 -3.10
N GLY A 1023 -24.30 -30.09 -2.14
CA GLY A 1023 -25.12 -30.40 -0.96
C GLY A 1023 -25.20 -29.27 0.07
N THR A 1024 -24.30 -28.29 -0.02
CA THR A 1024 -24.09 -27.26 1.02
C THR A 1024 -24.53 -25.84 0.62
N THR A 1025 -24.95 -25.58 -0.62
CA THR A 1025 -25.36 -24.24 -1.10
C THR A 1025 -26.87 -23.97 -1.02
N GLN A 1026 -27.27 -22.78 -0.56
CA GLN A 1026 -28.68 -22.40 -0.39
C GLN A 1026 -29.45 -22.33 -1.73
N ASN A 1027 -30.68 -22.86 -1.74
CA ASN A 1027 -31.58 -22.91 -2.91
C ASN A 1027 -31.86 -21.55 -3.61
N GLN A 1028 -31.57 -20.44 -2.95
CA GLN A 1028 -31.81 -19.08 -3.46
C GLN A 1028 -30.81 -18.66 -4.54
N ILE A 1029 -29.52 -19.00 -4.38
CA ILE A 1029 -28.42 -18.67 -5.32
C ILE A 1029 -28.65 -19.33 -6.69
N LYS A 1030 -29.13 -20.58 -6.66
CA LYS A 1030 -29.46 -21.36 -7.86
C LYS A 1030 -30.60 -20.72 -8.67
N ALA A 1031 -31.60 -20.15 -7.98
CA ALA A 1031 -32.75 -19.52 -8.64
C ALA A 1031 -32.42 -18.16 -9.28
N ASP A 1032 -31.44 -17.42 -8.73
CA ASP A 1032 -31.04 -16.11 -9.23
C ASP A 1032 -30.10 -16.19 -10.45
N LEU A 1033 -29.22 -17.19 -10.53
CA LEU A 1033 -28.42 -17.46 -11.74
C LEU A 1033 -29.30 -17.88 -12.93
N GLU A 1034 -30.27 -18.77 -12.71
CA GLU A 1034 -31.25 -19.16 -13.74
C GLU A 1034 -32.13 -17.98 -14.20
N LYS A 1035 -32.32 -16.96 -13.35
CA LYS A 1035 -33.04 -15.73 -13.70
C LYS A 1035 -32.16 -14.79 -14.53
N ALA A 1036 -30.86 -14.73 -14.27
CA ALA A 1036 -29.93 -13.92 -15.05
C ALA A 1036 -29.76 -14.46 -16.49
N ASP A 1037 -29.67 -15.78 -16.65
CA ASP A 1037 -29.60 -16.43 -17.96
C ASP A 1037 -30.83 -16.12 -18.83
N ARG A 1038 -32.02 -16.03 -18.21
CA ARG A 1038 -33.27 -15.66 -18.89
C ARG A 1038 -33.30 -14.18 -19.31
N LEU A 1039 -32.67 -13.28 -18.57
CA LEU A 1039 -32.60 -11.85 -18.90
C LEU A 1039 -31.64 -11.60 -20.07
N GLU A 1040 -30.53 -12.33 -20.11
CA GLU A 1040 -29.57 -12.27 -21.21
C GLU A 1040 -30.17 -12.77 -22.52
N ALA A 1041 -30.88 -13.91 -22.48
CA ALA A 1041 -31.60 -14.46 -23.64
C ALA A 1041 -32.69 -13.52 -24.20
N GLN A 1042 -33.13 -12.53 -23.41
CA GLN A 1042 -34.10 -11.50 -23.81
C GLN A 1042 -33.45 -10.21 -24.31
N GLY A 1043 -32.12 -10.18 -24.46
CA GLY A 1043 -31.36 -9.01 -24.91
C GLY A 1043 -31.15 -7.94 -23.84
N LYS A 1044 -31.48 -8.23 -22.57
CA LYS A 1044 -31.31 -7.31 -21.43
C LYS A 1044 -29.98 -7.55 -20.72
N ILE A 1045 -28.90 -7.40 -21.48
CA ILE A 1045 -27.54 -7.78 -21.07
C ILE A 1045 -27.07 -7.04 -19.80
N HIS A 1046 -27.44 -5.77 -19.62
CA HIS A 1046 -27.11 -5.00 -18.41
C HIS A 1046 -27.78 -5.54 -17.14
N GLU A 1047 -29.06 -5.91 -17.21
CA GLU A 1047 -29.81 -6.46 -16.06
C GLU A 1047 -29.35 -7.89 -15.71
N ALA A 1048 -28.97 -8.68 -16.72
CA ALA A 1048 -28.41 -10.01 -16.52
C ALA A 1048 -27.03 -9.96 -15.85
N ASN A 1049 -26.13 -9.11 -16.34
CA ASN A 1049 -24.79 -8.95 -15.79
C ASN A 1049 -24.83 -8.37 -14.37
N LYS A 1050 -25.77 -7.45 -14.08
CA LYS A 1050 -26.00 -6.95 -12.73
C LYS A 1050 -26.47 -8.06 -11.76
N LEU A 1051 -27.38 -8.93 -12.18
CA LEU A 1051 -27.90 -10.02 -11.34
C LEU A 1051 -26.85 -11.12 -11.10
N ARG A 1052 -26.04 -11.48 -12.11
CA ARG A 1052 -24.92 -12.42 -11.92
C ARG A 1052 -23.87 -11.86 -10.99
N SER A 1053 -23.49 -10.60 -11.18
CA SER A 1053 -22.54 -9.91 -10.28
C SER A 1053 -23.02 -9.94 -8.83
N LYS A 1054 -24.33 -9.73 -8.59
CA LYS A 1054 -24.92 -9.81 -7.24
C LYS A 1054 -24.84 -11.22 -6.62
N VAL A 1055 -24.99 -12.28 -7.43
CA VAL A 1055 -24.86 -13.66 -6.94
C VAL A 1055 -23.41 -14.01 -6.63
N PHE A 1056 -22.47 -13.63 -7.51
CA PHE A 1056 -21.05 -13.93 -7.33
C PHE A 1056 -20.40 -13.20 -6.15
N ILE A 1057 -20.94 -12.05 -5.75
CA ILE A 1057 -20.41 -11.28 -4.61
C ILE A 1057 -21.08 -11.73 -3.28
N SER A 1058 -22.20 -12.47 -3.31
CA SER A 1058 -22.99 -12.82 -2.09
C SER A 1058 -22.90 -14.27 -1.62
N GLY A 1059 -22.45 -15.20 -2.47
CA GLY A 1059 -22.15 -16.59 -2.11
C GLY A 1059 -20.70 -16.76 -1.74
#